data_AF-A0A524H2N6-F1
#
_entry.id   AF-A0A524H2N6-F1
#
_cell.length_a   1.000
_cell.length_b   1.000
_cell.length_c   1.000
_cell.angle_alpha   90.00
_cell.angle_beta   90.00
_cell.angle_gamma   90.00
#
_symmetry.space_group_name_H-M   'P 1'
#
loop_
_entity.id
_entity.type
_entity.pdbx_description
1 polymer ?
#
loop_
_entity_poly.entity_id
_entity_poly.type
_entity_poly.pdbx_seq_one_letter_code
_entity_poly.pdbx_strand_id
1 'polypeptide(L)'
;AKIRFDIEPETPLEKGAVSLKWEYWNGSGWDSLLNVTDTTEAFTKSGQVIIASCPSLPVIEINGQVNRWIRVRIVSEQAYGTGGSFQPKQVGDVAGYLSKKLKKSETKTREALEGVTFGFEYEPPSFTPPFLQSMKIAYSYKDRELQRLRALNNFQYKDLDVTLQPNPYEVPEDEMPALYLGYKNNIAGMPAALFFAVKERLFGEKQISIKNPVYQNDGNATDEATGLAWHYWTGVSWEKLRVEDETDSLKKSGIVQFFVPPDIRSTSKFGMDLFWIRVEVKDGMWVSCPRLKGFFQNTVWALNSVTFKDEVLGSGNGEQNRKLTFSNRPLLEGQVIEIKEPVVPSRDELKTIESREGRDTLRIIEEAGEMKEVWVRWKEVKNFSLSGSTSRHYLLDRAQGTITFGDGIRGMIPPAGIRNIVAQHYRSGGGIRGDVAPGTVVSLRKTIPYIDRVINHSAASGGMDQEIIEHAAIRGPHTIQSKNRAVTSEDFAWLAQEASLYVARAKCIAHNGRIKVIIAPKYEGDAPLPDAGLLDSVARYLKERAFLPILDRIDVVGPKYTTINVRVKVKPVSFQESIAVSDRIHEKLTMFLHPLTGGVTGDGWDFGQALAISQIAAVIEDIKGVDYVQEIELKKVEPGRTEEASGVQQIAIEPDALPCAGVISVEMEG
;
A
#
# COMPACT_ATOMS: atom_id res chain seq x y z
N ALA A 1 -17.53 42.95 8.67
CA ALA A 1 -16.44 43.32 7.74
C ALA A 1 -16.88 44.50 6.89
N LYS A 2 -15.94 45.33 6.41
CA LYS A 2 -16.22 46.32 5.36
C LYS A 2 -15.99 45.64 4.01
N ILE A 3 -16.98 45.66 3.12
CA ILE A 3 -16.87 45.08 1.78
C ILE A 3 -16.90 46.21 0.76
N ARG A 4 -15.97 46.19 -0.19
CA ARG A 4 -15.88 47.13 -1.30
C ARG A 4 -15.98 46.35 -2.61
N PHE A 5 -16.87 46.82 -3.48
CA PHE A 5 -16.97 46.38 -4.86
C PHE A 5 -16.45 47.52 -5.75
N ASP A 6 -15.37 47.28 -6.48
CA ASP A 6 -14.93 48.16 -7.56
C ASP A 6 -15.64 47.70 -8.85
N ILE A 7 -16.48 48.56 -9.43
CA ILE A 7 -17.40 48.23 -10.52
C ILE A 7 -17.02 49.00 -11.78
N GLU A 8 -17.01 48.30 -12.91
CA GLU A 8 -16.81 48.86 -14.24
C GLU A 8 -17.95 48.40 -15.16
N PRO A 9 -18.90 49.28 -15.51
CA PRO A 9 -20.01 48.94 -16.39
C PRO A 9 -19.58 48.95 -17.86
N GLU A 10 -20.15 48.05 -18.66
CA GLU A 10 -19.89 47.91 -20.09
C GLU A 10 -20.67 48.91 -20.94
N THR A 11 -21.81 49.40 -20.44
CA THR A 11 -22.70 50.32 -21.17
C THR A 11 -23.15 51.47 -20.27
N PRO A 12 -22.86 52.75 -20.61
CA PRO A 12 -23.35 53.89 -19.85
C PRO A 12 -24.84 54.13 -20.14
N LEU A 13 -25.69 53.97 -19.13
CA LEU A 13 -27.10 54.38 -19.16
C LEU A 13 -27.23 55.86 -18.77
N GLU A 14 -28.32 56.51 -19.19
CA GLU A 14 -28.60 57.90 -18.78
C GLU A 14 -28.76 58.01 -17.25
N LYS A 15 -28.21 59.10 -16.71
CA LYS A 15 -28.21 59.37 -15.27
C LYS A 15 -29.64 59.47 -14.74
N GLY A 16 -29.99 58.61 -13.78
CA GLY A 16 -31.33 58.55 -13.17
C GLY A 16 -32.28 57.54 -13.79
N ALA A 17 -31.86 56.79 -14.82
CA ALA A 17 -32.69 55.75 -15.42
C ALA A 17 -32.95 54.57 -14.48
N VAL A 18 -31.97 54.15 -13.68
CA VAL A 18 -32.03 52.93 -12.85
C VAL A 18 -31.92 53.26 -11.36
N SER A 19 -32.75 52.61 -10.54
CA SER A 19 -32.59 52.60 -9.07
C SER A 19 -32.33 51.19 -8.57
N LEU A 20 -31.32 51.04 -7.70
CA LEU A 20 -30.91 49.75 -7.13
C LEU A 20 -31.30 49.64 -5.67
N LYS A 21 -31.70 48.44 -5.27
CA LYS A 21 -31.94 48.06 -3.88
C LYS A 21 -31.05 46.89 -3.51
N TRP A 22 -30.18 47.12 -2.53
CA TRP A 22 -29.28 46.10 -1.98
C TRP A 22 -29.95 45.37 -0.83
N GLU A 23 -29.90 44.05 -0.87
CA GLU A 23 -30.55 43.18 0.12
C GLU A 23 -29.63 42.02 0.52
N TYR A 24 -29.80 41.51 1.73
CA TYR A 24 -29.11 40.33 2.22
C TYR A 24 -30.10 39.32 2.81
N TRP A 25 -29.72 38.05 2.81
CA TRP A 25 -30.49 37.02 3.48
C TRP A 25 -30.23 37.05 5.00
N ASN A 26 -31.27 37.27 5.79
CA ASN A 26 -31.16 37.35 7.26
C ASN A 26 -31.49 36.04 7.99
N GLY A 27 -31.83 34.97 7.27
CA GLY A 27 -32.27 33.68 7.82
C GLY A 27 -33.77 33.41 7.69
N SER A 28 -34.58 34.45 7.48
CA SER A 28 -36.05 34.36 7.34
C SER A 28 -36.57 35.04 6.06
N GLY A 29 -35.85 36.05 5.56
CA GLY A 29 -36.23 36.82 4.39
C GLY A 29 -35.07 37.66 3.85
N TRP A 30 -35.37 38.38 2.76
CA TRP A 30 -34.47 39.39 2.19
C TRP A 30 -34.70 40.73 2.86
N ASP A 31 -33.65 41.29 3.43
CA ASP A 31 -33.67 42.53 4.20
C ASP A 31 -32.79 43.59 3.53
N SER A 32 -33.21 44.86 3.56
CA SER A 32 -32.55 46.00 2.90
C SER A 32 -31.76 46.91 3.84
N LEU A 33 -31.56 46.51 5.10
CA LEU A 33 -30.80 47.28 6.10
C LEU A 33 -29.27 47.29 5.88
N LEU A 34 -28.79 47.08 4.66
CA LEU A 34 -27.38 47.23 4.33
C LEU A 34 -27.03 48.72 4.24
N ASN A 35 -26.04 49.14 5.03
CA ASN A 35 -25.47 50.49 4.90
C ASN A 35 -24.54 50.53 3.67
N VAL A 36 -25.13 50.85 2.53
CA VAL A 36 -24.46 50.89 1.22
C VAL A 36 -24.21 52.33 0.80
N THR A 37 -22.96 52.63 0.45
CA THR A 37 -22.57 53.85 -0.24
C THR A 37 -22.21 53.48 -1.68
N ASP A 38 -22.94 54.03 -2.66
CA ASP A 38 -22.76 53.72 -4.07
C ASP A 38 -22.30 54.97 -4.84
N THR A 39 -21.05 54.97 -5.31
CA THR A 39 -20.53 56.04 -6.17
C THR A 39 -20.67 55.75 -7.66
N THR A 40 -21.17 54.56 -8.04
CA THR A 40 -21.43 54.13 -9.43
C THR A 40 -22.72 54.72 -10.00
N GLU A 41 -23.51 55.42 -9.18
CA GLU A 41 -24.84 55.93 -9.55
C GLU A 41 -25.71 54.82 -10.17
N ALA A 42 -25.96 53.73 -9.43
CA ALA A 42 -26.73 52.57 -9.89
C ALA A 42 -26.10 51.82 -11.08
N PHE A 43 -24.77 51.62 -11.03
CA PHE A 43 -23.96 50.99 -12.07
C PHE A 43 -23.95 51.71 -13.43
N THR A 44 -24.29 53.01 -13.47
CA THR A 44 -24.27 53.80 -14.71
C THR A 44 -22.90 54.36 -15.05
N LYS A 45 -21.98 54.41 -14.09
CA LYS A 45 -20.57 54.79 -14.28
C LYS A 45 -19.64 53.95 -13.42
N SER A 46 -18.36 53.88 -13.80
CA SER A 46 -17.34 53.22 -13.00
C SER A 46 -17.22 53.88 -11.62
N GLY A 47 -17.05 53.07 -10.58
CA GLY A 47 -17.06 53.57 -9.21
C GLY A 47 -16.98 52.45 -8.18
N GLN A 48 -17.32 52.79 -6.95
CA GLN A 48 -17.24 51.90 -5.81
C GLN A 48 -18.59 51.77 -5.13
N VAL A 49 -18.94 50.54 -4.81
CA VAL A 49 -20.02 50.24 -3.86
C VAL A 49 -19.39 49.75 -2.57
N ILE A 50 -19.68 50.44 -1.48
CA ILE A 50 -19.12 50.15 -0.16
C ILE A 50 -20.24 49.73 0.77
N ILE A 51 -20.15 48.51 1.29
CA ILE A 51 -20.97 48.04 2.41
C ILE A 51 -20.15 48.28 3.68
N ALA A 52 -20.52 49.30 4.43
CA ALA A 52 -19.74 49.77 5.58
C ALA A 52 -19.70 48.75 6.73
N SER A 53 -20.80 48.03 6.96
CA SER A 53 -20.91 46.98 7.95
C SER A 53 -21.82 45.86 7.42
N CYS A 54 -21.22 44.72 7.11
CA CYS A 54 -21.97 43.54 6.69
C CYS A 54 -22.48 42.76 7.93
N PRO A 55 -23.80 42.52 8.06
CA PRO A 55 -24.39 41.74 9.16
C PRO A 55 -24.11 40.22 9.03
N SER A 56 -24.57 39.42 9.98
CA SER A 56 -24.51 37.96 9.85
C SER A 56 -25.39 37.50 8.68
N LEU A 57 -24.82 36.70 7.77
CA LEU A 57 -25.50 36.17 6.59
C LEU A 57 -25.70 34.66 6.73
N PRO A 58 -26.85 34.15 7.20
CA PRO A 58 -27.10 32.71 7.21
C PRO A 58 -26.98 32.08 5.82
N VAL A 59 -26.71 30.78 5.80
CA VAL A 59 -26.59 30.02 4.54
C VAL A 59 -27.99 29.69 4.01
N ILE A 60 -28.21 29.82 2.70
CA ILE A 60 -29.42 29.39 2.00
C ILE A 60 -29.05 28.88 0.59
N GLU A 61 -29.85 27.96 0.06
CA GLU A 61 -29.71 27.49 -1.32
C GLU A 61 -30.43 28.44 -2.29
N ILE A 62 -29.71 28.93 -3.30
CA ILE A 62 -30.27 29.70 -4.41
C ILE A 62 -29.71 29.12 -5.70
N ASN A 63 -30.56 28.74 -6.65
CA ASN A 63 -30.19 28.15 -7.94
C ASN A 63 -29.22 26.95 -7.81
N GLY A 64 -29.45 26.06 -6.84
CA GLY A 64 -28.62 24.87 -6.62
C GLY A 64 -27.30 25.11 -5.89
N GLN A 65 -27.05 26.34 -5.41
CA GLN A 65 -25.82 26.71 -4.73
C GLN A 65 -26.10 27.07 -3.26
N VAL A 66 -25.47 26.35 -2.35
CA VAL A 66 -25.60 26.56 -0.89
C VAL A 66 -24.52 27.55 -0.44
N ASN A 67 -24.90 28.81 -0.24
CA ASN A 67 -23.96 29.91 0.05
C ASN A 67 -24.58 30.99 0.95
N ARG A 68 -23.79 32.03 1.27
CA ARG A 68 -24.25 33.25 1.95
C ARG A 68 -24.48 34.35 0.91
N TRP A 69 -25.65 34.96 0.92
CA TRP A 69 -26.09 35.76 -0.23
C TRP A 69 -26.35 37.23 0.12
N ILE A 70 -25.79 38.09 -0.72
CA ILE A 70 -26.17 39.49 -0.90
C ILE A 70 -26.66 39.61 -2.33
N ARG A 71 -27.77 40.31 -2.55
CA ARG A 71 -28.29 40.59 -3.89
C ARG A 71 -28.50 42.07 -4.08
N VAL A 72 -28.49 42.50 -5.33
CA VAL A 72 -28.91 43.83 -5.75
C VAL A 72 -30.04 43.68 -6.76
N ARG A 73 -31.11 44.45 -6.59
CA ARG A 73 -32.31 44.43 -7.44
C ARG A 73 -32.52 45.79 -8.09
N ILE A 74 -32.94 45.79 -9.35
CA ILE A 74 -33.47 46.99 -9.99
C ILE A 74 -34.91 47.19 -9.49
N VAL A 75 -35.22 48.38 -8.98
CA VAL A 75 -36.55 48.70 -8.42
C VAL A 75 -37.28 49.83 -9.14
N SER A 76 -36.71 50.38 -10.22
CA SER A 76 -37.36 51.40 -11.03
C SER A 76 -38.31 50.76 -12.06
N GLU A 77 -39.56 51.26 -12.12
CA GLU A 77 -40.53 50.90 -13.14
C GLU A 77 -40.15 51.60 -14.47
N GLN A 78 -40.00 50.84 -15.56
CA GLN A 78 -39.71 51.31 -16.94
C GLN A 78 -38.25 51.74 -17.26
N ALA A 79 -37.29 51.41 -16.39
CA ALA A 79 -35.94 51.95 -16.42
C ALA A 79 -34.95 51.43 -17.47
N TYR A 80 -35.15 50.22 -18.00
CA TYR A 80 -34.19 49.57 -18.89
C TYR A 80 -34.88 49.03 -20.14
N GLY A 81 -35.97 49.65 -20.57
CA GLY A 81 -36.75 49.25 -21.74
C GLY A 81 -38.17 48.81 -21.40
N THR A 82 -38.99 48.73 -22.44
CA THR A 82 -40.37 48.25 -22.39
C THR A 82 -40.44 46.80 -22.84
N GLY A 83 -41.34 46.02 -22.24
CA GLY A 83 -41.69 44.70 -22.74
C GLY A 83 -42.33 44.80 -24.12
N GLY A 84 -42.16 43.77 -24.96
CA GLY A 84 -42.76 43.76 -26.29
C GLY A 84 -44.29 43.84 -26.19
N SER A 85 -44.91 44.60 -27.10
CA SER A 85 -46.35 44.83 -27.11
C SER A 85 -46.94 44.55 -28.48
N PHE A 86 -48.22 44.17 -28.51
CA PHE A 86 -48.96 43.99 -29.76
C PHE A 86 -49.93 45.15 -29.91
N GLN A 87 -49.70 46.01 -30.91
CA GLN A 87 -50.59 47.13 -31.21
C GLN A 87 -51.50 46.78 -32.39
N PRO A 88 -52.81 47.04 -32.33
CA PRO A 88 -53.70 46.81 -33.46
C PRO A 88 -53.38 47.78 -34.62
N LYS A 89 -53.25 47.25 -35.84
CA LYS A 89 -53.00 48.07 -37.04
C LYS A 89 -54.17 49.01 -37.30
N GLN A 90 -53.87 50.28 -37.50
CA GLN A 90 -54.88 51.31 -37.72
C GLN A 90 -55.35 51.26 -39.17
N VAL A 91 -56.58 51.75 -39.41
CA VAL A 91 -57.18 51.79 -40.76
C VAL A 91 -56.25 52.52 -41.75
N GLY A 92 -55.49 53.51 -41.28
CA GLY A 92 -54.51 54.27 -42.08
C GLY A 92 -53.40 53.40 -42.68
N ASP A 93 -52.94 52.37 -41.97
CA ASP A 93 -51.80 51.54 -42.37
C ASP A 93 -52.15 50.59 -43.52
N VAL A 94 -53.45 50.28 -43.68
CA VAL A 94 -53.94 49.26 -44.60
C VAL A 94 -54.80 49.86 -45.73
N ALA A 95 -55.39 51.04 -45.51
CA ALA A 95 -56.27 51.71 -46.48
C ALA A 95 -55.58 52.02 -47.81
N GLY A 96 -54.32 52.47 -47.81
CA GLY A 96 -53.56 52.75 -49.03
C GLY A 96 -53.28 51.52 -49.88
N TYR A 97 -52.98 50.38 -49.24
CA TYR A 97 -52.78 49.11 -49.93
C TYR A 97 -54.09 48.51 -50.46
N LEU A 98 -55.15 48.52 -49.64
CA LEU A 98 -56.44 47.95 -49.98
C LEU A 98 -57.18 48.76 -51.05
N SER A 99 -57.13 50.09 -50.98
CA SER A 99 -57.73 50.97 -52.01
C SER A 99 -57.13 50.71 -53.40
N LYS A 100 -55.80 50.52 -53.48
CA LYS A 100 -55.10 50.08 -54.71
C LYS A 100 -55.60 48.73 -55.21
N LYS A 101 -55.76 47.74 -54.33
CA LYS A 101 -56.22 46.38 -54.69
C LYS A 101 -57.71 46.35 -55.09
N LEU A 102 -58.54 47.15 -54.43
CA LEU A 102 -60.00 47.23 -54.62
C LEU A 102 -60.40 48.20 -55.74
N LYS A 103 -59.46 48.97 -56.31
CA LYS A 103 -59.70 50.03 -57.29
C LYS A 103 -60.79 51.04 -56.83
N LYS A 104 -60.81 51.35 -55.54
CA LYS A 104 -61.72 52.34 -54.93
C LYS A 104 -60.93 53.54 -54.41
N SER A 105 -61.62 54.67 -54.22
CA SER A 105 -61.05 55.83 -53.53
C SER A 105 -60.64 55.45 -52.11
N GLU A 106 -59.46 55.92 -51.68
CA GLU A 106 -58.93 55.67 -50.34
C GLU A 106 -59.87 56.21 -49.25
N THR A 107 -60.52 57.36 -49.49
CA THR A 107 -61.51 57.96 -48.58
C THR A 107 -62.69 57.04 -48.33
N LYS A 108 -63.29 56.48 -49.39
CA LYS A 108 -64.40 55.51 -49.27
C LYS A 108 -63.96 54.19 -48.64
N THR A 109 -62.69 53.83 -48.81
CA THR A 109 -62.12 52.60 -48.23
C THR A 109 -61.89 52.78 -46.74
N ARG A 110 -61.51 53.99 -46.27
CA ARG A 110 -61.38 54.31 -44.85
C ARG A 110 -62.73 54.34 -44.13
N GLU A 111 -63.73 54.99 -44.70
CA GLU A 111 -65.10 55.04 -44.13
C GLU A 111 -65.72 53.63 -44.00
N ALA A 112 -65.52 52.75 -44.99
CA ALA A 112 -66.07 51.39 -44.96
C ALA A 112 -65.34 50.45 -43.97
N LEU A 113 -64.17 50.83 -43.50
CA LEU A 113 -63.30 50.02 -42.64
C LEU A 113 -63.17 50.63 -41.22
N GLU A 114 -63.94 51.67 -40.95
CA GLU A 114 -63.99 52.33 -39.65
C GLU A 114 -64.52 51.35 -38.59
N GLY A 115 -63.73 51.10 -37.54
CA GLY A 115 -64.04 50.11 -36.50
C GLY A 115 -63.55 48.68 -36.77
N VAL A 116 -62.87 48.40 -37.88
CA VAL A 116 -62.32 47.07 -38.20
C VAL A 116 -60.84 47.00 -37.79
N THR A 117 -60.45 45.94 -37.07
CA THR A 117 -59.06 45.71 -36.61
C THR A 117 -58.30 44.83 -37.59
N PHE A 118 -57.17 45.30 -38.14
CA PHE A 118 -56.43 44.64 -39.22
C PHE A 118 -55.25 43.77 -38.76
N GLY A 119 -55.46 43.01 -37.69
CA GLY A 119 -54.41 42.25 -37.03
C GLY A 119 -53.51 43.12 -36.16
N PHE A 120 -52.49 42.50 -35.57
CA PHE A 120 -51.58 43.14 -34.64
C PHE A 120 -50.19 43.32 -35.26
N GLU A 121 -49.55 44.43 -34.95
CA GLU A 121 -48.14 44.68 -35.20
C GLU A 121 -47.36 44.46 -33.90
N TYR A 122 -46.31 43.66 -33.98
CA TYR A 122 -45.46 43.37 -32.84
C TYR A 122 -44.41 44.46 -32.70
N GLU A 123 -44.44 45.19 -31.60
CA GLU A 123 -43.35 46.04 -31.17
C GLU A 123 -42.37 45.19 -30.33
N PRO A 124 -41.14 44.97 -30.81
CA PRO A 124 -40.15 44.19 -30.06
C PRO A 124 -39.77 44.90 -28.76
N PRO A 125 -39.43 44.14 -27.70
CA PRO A 125 -38.96 44.71 -26.45
C PRO A 125 -37.70 45.55 -26.65
N SER A 126 -37.58 46.64 -25.89
CA SER A 126 -36.46 47.59 -25.98
C SER A 126 -35.48 47.44 -24.81
N PHE A 127 -35.27 46.21 -24.31
CA PHE A 127 -34.48 46.00 -23.11
C PHE A 127 -32.99 46.33 -23.29
N THR A 128 -32.47 47.22 -22.45
CA THR A 128 -31.04 47.58 -22.32
C THR A 128 -30.61 47.53 -20.85
N PRO A 129 -30.55 46.33 -20.23
CA PRO A 129 -30.12 46.21 -18.83
C PRO A 129 -28.63 46.57 -18.68
N PRO A 130 -28.21 47.07 -17.50
CA PRO A 130 -26.80 47.36 -17.26
C PRO A 130 -25.97 46.07 -17.24
N PHE A 131 -24.93 46.01 -18.08
CA PHE A 131 -23.93 44.93 -18.07
C PHE A 131 -22.66 45.38 -17.35
N LEU A 132 -22.06 44.47 -16.58
CA LEU A 132 -20.81 44.72 -15.86
C LEU A 132 -19.66 44.11 -16.64
N GLN A 133 -18.70 44.94 -17.06
CA GLN A 133 -17.47 44.47 -17.66
C GLN A 133 -16.57 43.80 -16.60
N SER A 134 -16.48 44.41 -15.41
CA SER A 134 -15.73 43.81 -14.30
C SER A 134 -16.30 44.19 -12.93
N MET A 135 -16.15 43.28 -11.96
CA MET A 135 -16.43 43.49 -10.55
C MET A 135 -15.26 42.92 -9.73
N LYS A 136 -14.57 43.77 -8.97
CA LYS A 136 -13.53 43.33 -8.03
C LYS A 136 -14.02 43.50 -6.60
N ILE A 137 -13.87 42.44 -5.80
CA ILE A 137 -14.28 42.44 -4.40
C ILE A 137 -13.03 42.59 -3.53
N ALA A 138 -13.04 43.61 -2.68
CA ALA A 138 -12.05 43.79 -1.62
C ALA A 138 -12.77 43.84 -0.27
N TYR A 139 -12.16 43.26 0.77
CA TYR A 139 -12.70 43.33 2.12
C TYR A 139 -11.60 43.70 3.11
N SER A 140 -12.00 44.39 4.18
CA SER A 140 -11.13 44.59 5.34
C SER A 140 -11.83 44.15 6.61
N TYR A 141 -11.05 43.47 7.46
CA TYR A 141 -11.41 43.15 8.82
C TYR A 141 -10.80 44.22 9.72
N LYS A 142 -11.58 44.76 10.67
CA LYS A 142 -10.98 45.37 11.85
C LYS A 142 -10.47 44.22 12.72
N ASP A 143 -9.23 44.29 13.16
CA ASP A 143 -8.67 43.34 14.11
C ASP A 143 -9.65 43.17 15.27
N ARG A 144 -10.18 41.95 15.42
CA ARG A 144 -10.92 41.57 16.61
C ARG A 144 -9.89 41.07 17.61
N GLU A 145 -9.96 41.54 18.84
CA GLU A 145 -9.17 40.97 19.92
C GLU A 145 -9.45 39.46 20.00
N LEU A 146 -8.37 38.67 20.02
CA LEU A 146 -8.43 37.22 20.19
C LEU A 146 -9.05 36.92 21.56
N GLN A 147 -10.31 36.48 21.56
CA GLN A 147 -11.04 36.20 22.80
C GLN A 147 -10.57 34.93 23.52
N ARG A 148 -9.98 34.00 22.77
CA ARG A 148 -9.50 32.71 23.30
C ARG A 148 -8.42 32.14 22.40
N LEU A 149 -7.29 31.77 23.00
CA LEU A 149 -6.24 31.02 22.33
C LEU A 149 -6.16 29.63 22.98
N ARG A 150 -6.04 28.60 22.16
CA ARG A 150 -5.84 27.22 22.62
C ARG A 150 -4.67 26.61 21.87
N ALA A 151 -3.80 25.93 22.59
CA ALA A 151 -2.78 25.09 22.00
C ALA A 151 -3.17 23.61 22.10
N LEU A 152 -2.85 22.86 21.06
CA LEU A 152 -2.95 21.40 21.03
C LEU A 152 -1.53 20.83 21.18
N ASN A 153 -1.20 20.34 22.37
CA ASN A 153 0.08 19.67 22.64
C ASN A 153 -0.22 18.24 23.09
N ASN A 154 0.48 17.24 22.52
CA ASN A 154 0.34 15.85 22.92
C ASN A 154 -1.12 15.37 23.02
N PHE A 155 -1.94 15.72 22.02
CA PHE A 155 -3.37 15.41 21.93
C PHE A 155 -4.28 16.08 22.99
N GLN A 156 -3.75 17.04 23.76
CA GLN A 156 -4.52 17.80 24.75
C GLN A 156 -4.65 19.27 24.35
N TYR A 157 -5.86 19.80 24.46
CA TYR A 157 -6.10 21.23 24.33
C TYR A 157 -5.87 21.93 25.67
N LYS A 158 -5.06 22.98 25.67
CA LYS A 158 -4.84 23.87 26.80
C LYS A 158 -5.18 25.30 26.41
N ASP A 159 -5.99 25.96 27.22
CA ASP A 159 -6.27 27.38 27.05
C ASP A 159 -5.00 28.19 27.37
N LEU A 160 -4.66 29.13 26.49
CA LEU A 160 -3.54 30.03 26.63
C LEU A 160 -4.05 31.43 26.92
N ASP A 161 -3.37 32.11 27.84
CA ASP A 161 -3.64 33.51 28.12
C ASP A 161 -3.12 34.37 26.97
N VAL A 162 -4.04 35.08 26.31
CA VAL A 162 -3.77 35.90 25.14
C VAL A 162 -2.99 37.17 25.51
N THR A 163 -2.96 37.54 26.79
CA THR A 163 -2.31 38.76 27.29
C THR A 163 -0.81 38.59 27.56
N LEU A 164 -0.34 37.34 27.68
CA LEU A 164 1.03 37.00 28.06
C LEU A 164 1.71 36.28 26.91
N GLN A 165 2.30 36.99 25.92
CA GLN A 165 3.00 36.45 24.73
C GLN A 165 3.19 34.91 24.76
N PRO A 166 2.13 34.13 24.46
CA PRO A 166 2.07 32.79 25.01
C PRO A 166 2.95 31.89 24.16
N ASN A 167 3.79 31.07 24.80
CA ASN A 167 4.47 29.99 24.08
C ASN A 167 3.45 28.86 23.87
N PRO A 168 2.93 28.65 22.64
CA PRO A 168 1.83 27.73 22.45
C PRO A 168 2.29 26.27 22.46
N TYR A 169 3.59 26.00 22.30
CA TYR A 169 4.11 24.65 22.21
C TYR A 169 4.88 24.28 23.47
N GLU A 170 4.45 23.20 24.11
CA GLU A 170 5.14 22.61 25.24
C GLU A 170 6.16 21.60 24.72
N VAL A 171 7.37 21.63 25.28
CA VAL A 171 8.39 20.62 24.96
C VAL A 171 7.90 19.27 25.51
N PRO A 172 7.88 18.20 24.69
CA PRO A 172 7.54 16.86 25.16
C PRO A 172 8.45 16.43 26.33
N GLU A 173 7.91 15.59 27.22
CA GLU A 173 8.68 15.06 28.37
C GLU A 173 9.84 14.16 27.91
N ASP A 174 9.66 13.42 26.82
CA ASP A 174 10.70 12.57 26.26
C ASP A 174 11.62 13.36 25.32
N GLU A 175 12.93 13.32 25.56
CA GLU A 175 13.95 13.96 24.72
C GLU A 175 14.14 13.23 23.37
N MET A 176 13.75 11.96 23.31
CA MET A 176 13.86 11.08 22.16
C MET A 176 12.46 10.62 21.70
N PRO A 177 12.27 10.34 20.40
CA PRO A 177 11.02 9.75 19.92
C PRO A 177 10.69 8.45 20.67
N ALA A 178 9.50 8.39 21.25
CA ALA A 178 9.00 7.24 22.00
C ALA A 178 7.63 6.78 21.47
N LEU A 179 7.40 5.47 21.49
CA LEU A 179 6.11 4.85 21.20
C LEU A 179 5.40 4.50 22.50
N TYR A 180 4.16 4.98 22.67
CA TYR A 180 3.32 4.66 23.83
C TYR A 180 2.20 3.70 23.44
N LEU A 181 2.07 2.62 24.21
CA LEU A 181 1.03 1.60 24.09
C LEU A 181 0.13 1.64 25.32
N GLY A 182 -1.10 2.13 25.16
CA GLY A 182 -2.07 2.27 26.24
C GLY A 182 -3.11 1.16 26.26
N TYR A 183 -3.29 0.52 27.41
CA TYR A 183 -4.31 -0.50 27.65
C TYR A 183 -5.41 0.03 28.56
N LYS A 184 -6.65 -0.09 28.13
CA LYS A 184 -7.82 0.39 28.88
C LYS A 184 -8.14 -0.48 30.09
N ASN A 185 -8.00 -1.80 29.93
CA ASN A 185 -8.27 -2.77 30.98
C ASN A 185 -6.99 -3.05 31.76
N ASN A 186 -7.14 -3.47 33.02
CA ASN A 186 -6.01 -3.93 33.80
C ASN A 186 -5.45 -5.24 33.20
N ILE A 187 -4.19 -5.19 32.79
CA ILE A 187 -3.45 -6.28 32.14
C ILE A 187 -2.37 -6.90 33.05
N ALA A 188 -2.34 -6.53 34.34
CA ALA A 188 -1.37 -7.02 35.31
C ALA A 188 -1.29 -8.55 35.34
N GLY A 189 -0.08 -9.10 35.23
CA GLY A 189 0.17 -10.54 35.31
C GLY A 189 -0.27 -11.35 34.09
N MET A 190 -0.60 -10.71 32.96
CA MET A 190 -0.98 -11.40 31.73
C MET A 190 0.20 -11.54 30.76
N PRO A 191 0.32 -12.64 30.01
CA PRO A 191 1.18 -12.68 28.83
C PRO A 191 0.57 -11.81 27.72
N ALA A 192 1.42 -11.10 26.99
CA ALA A 192 1.03 -10.28 25.85
C ALA A 192 1.89 -10.63 24.64
N ALA A 193 1.26 -10.65 23.47
CA ALA A 193 1.91 -10.85 22.18
C ALA A 193 1.43 -9.76 21.21
N LEU A 194 2.38 -9.05 20.61
CA LEU A 194 2.14 -7.92 19.72
C LEU A 194 2.79 -8.19 18.37
N PHE A 195 2.00 -8.34 17.32
CA PHE A 195 2.51 -8.43 15.96
C PHE A 195 2.65 -7.04 15.35
N PHE A 196 3.89 -6.68 15.03
CA PHE A 196 4.22 -5.48 14.28
C PHE A 196 4.36 -5.85 12.80
N ALA A 197 3.39 -5.44 11.98
CA ALA A 197 3.49 -5.58 10.54
C ALA A 197 4.26 -4.37 9.99
N VAL A 198 5.57 -4.49 9.86
CA VAL A 198 6.46 -3.45 9.30
C VAL A 198 6.36 -3.49 7.77
N LYS A 199 6.21 -2.32 7.14
CA LYS A 199 6.24 -2.17 5.69
C LYS A 199 7.63 -2.56 5.18
N GLU A 200 7.68 -3.42 4.16
CA GLU A 200 8.94 -3.86 3.58
C GLU A 200 9.67 -2.70 2.92
N ARG A 201 10.99 -2.73 3.03
CA ARG A 201 11.87 -1.66 2.59
C ARG A 201 12.19 -1.82 1.12
N LEU A 202 11.93 -0.79 0.32
CA LEU A 202 12.46 -0.71 -1.03
C LEU A 202 13.94 -0.30 -0.99
N PHE A 203 14.71 -0.84 -1.93
CA PHE A 203 16.05 -0.31 -2.15
C PHE A 203 15.97 1.18 -2.53
N GLY A 204 16.76 2.02 -1.84
CA GLY A 204 16.81 3.46 -2.09
C GLY A 204 15.66 4.29 -1.49
N GLU A 205 14.67 3.68 -0.82
CA GLU A 205 13.64 4.43 -0.09
C GLU A 205 14.31 5.23 1.05
N LYS A 206 14.15 6.56 1.01
CA LYS A 206 14.63 7.44 2.09
C LYS A 206 13.77 7.21 3.32
N GLN A 207 14.38 6.66 4.35
CA GLN A 207 13.74 6.50 5.64
C GLN A 207 13.63 7.86 6.33
N ILE A 208 12.55 8.04 7.10
CA ILE A 208 12.47 9.16 8.02
C ILE A 208 13.41 8.82 9.16
N SER A 209 14.52 9.55 9.23
CA SER A 209 15.49 9.41 10.31
C SER A 209 15.52 10.69 11.14
N ILE A 210 15.44 10.55 12.45
CA ILE A 210 15.48 11.66 13.40
C ILE A 210 16.87 11.70 14.03
N LYS A 211 17.53 12.85 13.98
CA LYS A 211 18.83 13.04 14.64
C LYS A 211 18.62 13.08 16.15
N ASN A 212 19.38 12.29 16.88
CA ASN A 212 19.41 12.33 18.33
C ASN A 212 20.04 13.67 18.79
N PRO A 213 19.33 14.51 19.56
CA PRO A 213 19.81 15.84 19.95
C PRO A 213 21.04 15.81 20.86
N VAL A 214 21.33 14.67 21.51
CA VAL A 214 22.53 14.49 22.34
C VAL A 214 23.82 14.59 21.52
N TYR A 215 23.77 14.24 20.22
CA TYR A 215 24.93 14.27 19.34
C TYR A 215 25.04 15.62 18.61
N GLN A 216 25.90 16.50 19.12
CA GLN A 216 26.09 17.87 18.59
C GLN A 216 26.92 17.93 17.29
N ASN A 217 27.81 16.98 17.04
CA ASN A 217 28.66 16.94 15.84
C ASN A 217 28.03 16.07 14.74
N ASP A 218 28.10 16.52 13.49
CA ASP A 218 27.78 15.72 12.28
C ASP A 218 28.91 14.71 12.00
N GLY A 219 29.19 13.84 12.97
CA GLY A 219 30.04 12.67 12.74
C GLY A 219 29.49 11.81 11.60
N ASN A 220 30.36 11.05 10.93
CA ASN A 220 30.00 10.20 9.79
C ASN A 220 28.66 9.47 10.06
N ALA A 221 27.72 9.65 9.14
CA ALA A 221 26.29 9.35 9.24
C ALA A 221 25.92 7.85 9.36
N THR A 222 26.70 7.04 10.08
CA THR A 222 26.62 5.58 10.04
C THR A 222 26.12 4.92 11.32
N ASP A 223 26.03 5.62 12.46
CA ASP A 223 25.52 5.06 13.72
C ASP A 223 24.00 5.22 13.82
N GLU A 224 23.27 4.46 13.00
CA GLU A 224 21.83 4.24 13.18
C GLU A 224 21.56 3.50 14.50
N ALA A 225 20.44 3.83 15.13
CA ALA A 225 20.04 3.21 16.38
C ALA A 225 19.87 1.69 16.24
N THR A 226 20.47 0.95 17.17
CA THR A 226 20.55 -0.52 17.09
C THR A 226 19.66 -1.25 18.10
N GLY A 227 18.89 -0.53 18.92
CA GLY A 227 18.09 -1.16 19.98
C GLY A 227 16.90 -0.34 20.48
N LEU A 228 15.86 -1.05 20.91
CA LEU A 228 14.71 -0.51 21.63
C LEU A 228 14.77 -0.88 23.12
N ALA A 229 14.36 0.05 23.98
CA ALA A 229 14.16 -0.15 25.41
C ALA A 229 12.67 -0.07 25.73
N TRP A 230 12.14 -1.12 26.34
CA TRP A 230 10.74 -1.20 26.72
C TRP A 230 10.58 -0.90 28.21
N HIS A 231 9.58 -0.11 28.55
CA HIS A 231 9.29 0.33 29.91
C HIS A 231 7.78 0.23 30.20
N TYR A 232 7.42 0.12 31.47
CA TYR A 232 6.03 0.18 31.93
C TYR A 232 5.90 1.09 33.15
N TRP A 233 4.71 1.65 33.37
CA TRP A 233 4.47 2.56 34.50
C TRP A 233 4.06 1.80 35.76
N THR A 234 4.82 1.97 36.86
CA THR A 234 4.56 1.34 38.17
C THR A 234 3.59 2.12 39.06
N GLY A 235 3.21 3.34 38.66
CA GLY A 235 2.52 4.31 39.52
C GLY A 235 3.45 5.42 40.03
N VAL A 236 4.76 5.17 40.03
CA VAL A 236 5.78 6.10 40.54
C VAL A 236 6.85 6.39 39.50
N SER A 237 7.31 5.37 38.78
CA SER A 237 8.39 5.45 37.79
C SER A 237 8.13 4.58 36.56
N TRP A 238 8.87 4.87 35.49
CA TRP A 238 9.01 3.99 34.34
C TRP A 238 10.08 2.94 34.64
N GLU A 239 9.70 1.66 34.68
CA GLU A 239 10.61 0.55 34.95
C GLU A 239 10.81 -0.32 33.70
N LYS A 240 11.96 -0.99 33.61
CA LYS A 240 12.32 -1.81 32.45
C LYS A 240 11.39 -3.02 32.29
N LEU A 241 10.79 -3.15 31.12
CA LEU A 241 10.03 -4.31 30.68
C LEU A 241 10.93 -5.23 29.86
N ARG A 242 10.98 -6.53 30.23
CA ARG A 242 11.69 -7.54 29.45
C ARG A 242 10.79 -8.05 28.34
N VAL A 243 11.30 -8.09 27.12
CA VAL A 243 10.58 -8.54 25.93
C VAL A 243 11.43 -9.53 25.14
N GLU A 244 10.76 -10.46 24.48
CA GLU A 244 11.29 -11.25 23.38
C GLU A 244 10.86 -10.56 22.08
N ASP A 245 11.83 -10.06 21.31
CA ASP A 245 11.59 -9.22 20.14
C ASP A 245 12.06 -9.90 18.84
N GLU A 246 11.13 -10.37 18.02
CA GLU A 246 11.42 -10.94 16.70
C GLU A 246 11.59 -9.86 15.60
N THR A 247 11.28 -8.59 15.90
CA THR A 247 11.21 -7.51 14.91
C THR A 247 12.58 -6.90 14.58
N ASP A 248 13.63 -7.32 15.27
CA ASP A 248 14.97 -6.70 15.21
C ASP A 248 14.88 -5.18 15.42
N SER A 249 14.30 -4.75 16.56
CA SER A 249 14.07 -3.33 16.86
C SER A 249 13.18 -2.63 15.82
N LEU A 250 12.08 -3.27 15.43
CA LEU A 250 11.11 -2.82 14.43
C LEU A 250 11.66 -2.62 13.01
N LYS A 251 12.82 -3.21 12.69
CA LYS A 251 13.38 -3.21 11.32
C LYS A 251 12.67 -4.18 10.39
N LYS A 252 12.08 -5.24 10.93
CA LYS A 252 11.29 -6.23 10.19
C LYS A 252 9.99 -6.57 10.90
N SER A 253 9.04 -7.12 10.15
CA SER A 253 7.81 -7.63 10.76
C SER A 253 8.12 -8.78 11.71
N GLY A 254 7.42 -8.84 12.84
CA GLY A 254 7.67 -9.84 13.87
C GLY A 254 6.74 -9.71 15.07
N ILE A 255 6.76 -10.72 15.92
CA ILE A 255 6.01 -10.71 17.18
C ILE A 255 6.93 -10.27 18.32
N VAL A 256 6.47 -9.32 19.12
CA VAL A 256 7.07 -8.97 20.41
C VAL A 256 6.24 -9.61 21.52
N GLN A 257 6.87 -10.42 22.35
CA GLN A 257 6.22 -11.13 23.45
C GLN A 257 6.78 -10.67 24.80
N PHE A 258 5.91 -10.55 25.80
CA PHE A 258 6.32 -10.22 27.16
C PHE A 258 5.27 -10.64 28.17
N PHE A 259 5.69 -10.73 29.43
CA PHE A 259 4.80 -10.89 30.56
C PHE A 259 4.61 -9.54 31.25
N VAL A 260 3.36 -9.11 31.43
CA VAL A 260 3.04 -7.82 32.05
C VAL A 260 3.28 -7.90 33.56
N PRO A 261 4.13 -7.04 34.14
CA PRO A 261 4.38 -7.04 35.58
C PRO A 261 3.11 -6.79 36.40
N PRO A 262 2.93 -7.47 37.55
CA PRO A 262 1.71 -7.38 38.36
C PRO A 262 1.53 -6.02 39.07
N ASP A 263 2.60 -5.25 39.16
CA ASP A 263 2.65 -3.92 39.78
C ASP A 263 2.39 -2.77 38.81
N ILE A 264 2.07 -3.04 37.53
CA ILE A 264 1.66 -2.00 36.58
C ILE A 264 0.46 -1.20 37.12
N ARG A 265 0.48 0.12 36.92
CA ARG A 265 -0.60 1.04 37.32
C ARG A 265 -1.01 1.95 36.17
N SER A 266 -2.25 2.42 36.21
CA SER A 266 -2.75 3.41 35.25
C SER A 266 -2.21 4.81 35.54
N THR A 267 -2.01 5.62 34.50
CA THR A 267 -1.70 7.05 34.62
C THR A 267 -2.30 7.84 33.47
N SER A 268 -2.43 9.16 33.65
CA SER A 268 -2.96 10.05 32.63
C SER A 268 -1.85 10.49 31.68
N LYS A 269 -1.93 10.05 30.42
CA LYS A 269 -1.06 10.52 29.33
C LYS A 269 -1.91 10.76 28.09
N PHE A 270 -1.58 11.79 27.31
CA PHE A 270 -2.27 12.11 26.06
C PHE A 270 -3.80 12.30 26.19
N GLY A 271 -4.26 12.70 27.38
CA GLY A 271 -5.68 12.89 27.68
C GLY A 271 -6.44 11.60 27.99
N MET A 272 -5.73 10.49 28.23
CA MET A 272 -6.32 9.18 28.51
C MET A 272 -5.71 8.56 29.76
N ASP A 273 -6.58 8.00 30.61
CA ASP A 273 -6.18 7.24 31.80
C ASP A 273 -6.10 5.75 31.45
N LEU A 274 -4.90 5.28 31.13
CA LEU A 274 -4.64 3.92 30.66
C LEU A 274 -3.45 3.29 31.41
N PHE A 275 -3.27 1.98 31.28
CA PHE A 275 -2.05 1.27 31.66
C PHE A 275 -1.06 1.39 30.51
N TRP A 276 0.06 2.08 30.74
CA TRP A 276 0.98 2.45 29.66
C TRP A 276 2.25 1.60 29.65
N ILE A 277 2.63 1.18 28.45
CA ILE A 277 3.94 0.67 28.10
C ILE A 277 4.58 1.70 27.16
N ARG A 278 5.85 2.01 27.38
CA ARG A 278 6.62 2.98 26.60
C ARG A 278 7.80 2.27 25.94
N VAL A 279 8.06 2.57 24.68
CA VAL A 279 9.19 2.04 23.91
C VAL A 279 10.05 3.21 23.46
N GLU A 280 11.31 3.20 23.88
CA GLU A 280 12.30 4.23 23.61
C GLU A 280 13.46 3.68 22.81
N VAL A 281 14.15 4.58 22.11
CA VAL A 281 15.39 4.24 21.43
C VAL A 281 16.53 4.26 22.43
N LYS A 282 17.33 3.19 22.47
CA LYS A 282 18.36 3.02 23.49
C LYS A 282 19.63 3.82 23.19
N ASP A 283 20.17 3.67 21.99
CA ASP A 283 21.46 4.21 21.56
C ASP A 283 21.38 4.54 20.06
N GLY A 284 22.10 5.57 19.60
CA GLY A 284 22.21 5.89 18.18
C GLY A 284 22.19 7.40 17.90
N MET A 285 23.00 7.83 16.92
CA MET A 285 23.00 9.21 16.44
C MET A 285 21.76 9.50 15.59
N TRP A 286 21.27 8.49 14.88
CA TRP A 286 20.09 8.59 14.02
C TRP A 286 19.07 7.51 14.39
N VAL A 287 17.83 7.92 14.62
CA VAL A 287 16.70 7.03 14.84
C VAL A 287 15.98 6.80 13.53
N SER A 288 16.00 5.57 13.04
CA SER A 288 15.24 5.17 11.86
C SER A 288 13.78 4.90 12.24
N CYS A 289 12.83 5.63 11.67
CA CYS A 289 11.41 5.47 11.96
C CYS A 289 10.76 4.53 10.93
N PRO A 290 10.46 3.26 11.27
CA PRO A 290 9.83 2.34 10.34
C PRO A 290 8.37 2.71 10.08
N ARG A 291 7.87 2.39 8.89
CA ARG A 291 6.44 2.50 8.57
C ARG A 291 5.76 1.18 8.92
N LEU A 292 4.66 1.24 9.68
CA LEU A 292 3.87 0.05 9.98
C LEU A 292 2.69 -0.06 9.01
N LYS A 293 2.48 -1.24 8.44
CA LYS A 293 1.23 -1.66 7.79
C LYS A 293 0.12 -1.87 8.82
N GLY A 294 0.49 -2.30 10.02
CA GLY A 294 -0.46 -2.53 11.12
C GLY A 294 0.22 -2.97 12.41
N PHE A 295 -0.58 -2.98 13.47
CA PHE A 295 -0.19 -3.38 14.82
C PHE A 295 -1.34 -4.18 15.43
N PHE A 296 -1.07 -5.42 15.84
CA PHE A 296 -2.11 -6.37 16.22
C PHE A 296 -1.76 -7.09 17.52
N GLN A 297 -2.71 -7.16 18.45
CA GLN A 297 -2.55 -7.84 19.73
C GLN A 297 -2.97 -9.31 19.63
N ASN A 298 -2.54 -10.13 20.59
CA ASN A 298 -2.93 -11.55 20.71
C ASN A 298 -2.69 -12.36 19.42
N THR A 299 -1.58 -12.06 18.75
CA THR A 299 -1.24 -12.65 17.45
C THR A 299 -0.13 -13.70 17.62
N VAL A 300 -0.23 -14.79 16.85
CA VAL A 300 0.76 -15.88 16.81
C VAL A 300 1.01 -16.28 15.36
N TRP A 301 2.22 -16.82 15.09
CA TRP A 301 2.51 -17.42 13.80
C TRP A 301 1.68 -18.69 13.57
N ALA A 302 1.17 -18.85 12.35
CA ALA A 302 0.44 -20.04 11.92
C ALA A 302 0.99 -20.53 10.58
N LEU A 303 1.18 -21.84 10.47
CA LEU A 303 1.65 -22.49 9.23
C LEU A 303 0.48 -23.24 8.59
N ASN A 304 0.36 -23.15 7.26
CA ASN A 304 -0.60 -23.98 6.51
C ASN A 304 -0.15 -25.45 6.50
N SER A 305 -0.55 -26.18 7.53
CA SER A 305 -0.21 -27.59 7.67
C SER A 305 -1.24 -28.34 8.50
N VAL A 306 -1.33 -29.64 8.25
CA VAL A 306 -2.07 -30.59 9.08
C VAL A 306 -1.06 -31.52 9.72
N THR A 307 -1.11 -31.60 11.04
CA THR A 307 -0.31 -32.54 11.82
C THR A 307 -1.03 -33.86 11.98
N PHE A 308 -0.32 -34.94 11.67
CA PHE A 308 -0.73 -36.32 11.88
C PHE A 308 0.18 -36.95 12.93
N LYS A 309 -0.37 -37.86 13.74
CA LYS A 309 0.36 -38.56 14.80
C LYS A 309 0.06 -40.04 14.75
N ASP A 310 1.02 -40.83 15.22
CA ASP A 310 0.89 -42.28 15.44
C ASP A 310 0.43 -43.06 14.20
N GLU A 311 0.87 -42.65 13.00
CA GLU A 311 0.56 -43.38 11.78
C GLU A 311 1.47 -44.61 11.65
N VAL A 312 0.88 -45.78 11.53
CA VAL A 312 1.60 -47.01 11.20
C VAL A 312 1.89 -47.04 9.70
N LEU A 313 3.16 -46.86 9.33
CA LEU A 313 3.59 -46.91 7.92
C LEU A 313 3.69 -48.35 7.40
N GLY A 314 3.99 -49.30 8.29
CA GLY A 314 4.07 -50.71 7.93
C GLY A 314 4.88 -51.56 8.89
N SER A 315 5.33 -52.69 8.36
CA SER A 315 6.09 -53.72 9.05
C SER A 315 7.49 -53.85 8.46
N GLY A 316 8.50 -54.02 9.30
CA GLY A 316 9.79 -54.54 8.88
C GLY A 316 9.68 -56.04 8.62
N ASN A 317 10.22 -56.50 7.50
CA ASN A 317 10.20 -57.91 7.08
C ASN A 317 11.61 -58.42 6.75
N GLY A 318 12.65 -57.64 7.05
CA GLY A 318 14.04 -57.99 6.73
C GLY A 318 14.45 -57.76 5.26
N GLU A 319 13.57 -57.18 4.43
CA GLU A 319 13.91 -56.85 3.04
C GLU A 319 14.88 -55.66 2.97
N GLN A 320 15.87 -55.78 2.10
CA GLN A 320 16.78 -54.68 1.74
C GLN A 320 16.03 -53.59 0.97
N ASN A 321 16.46 -52.34 1.13
CA ASN A 321 15.90 -51.19 0.39
C ASN A 321 14.38 -51.06 0.53
N ARG A 322 13.83 -51.52 1.66
CA ARG A 322 12.38 -51.54 1.92
C ARG A 322 11.81 -50.14 1.74
N LYS A 323 10.71 -50.04 0.99
CA LYS A 323 9.96 -48.80 0.77
C LYS A 323 8.59 -48.87 1.42
N LEU A 324 8.20 -47.81 2.11
CA LEU A 324 6.85 -47.62 2.65
C LEU A 324 6.36 -46.22 2.28
N THR A 325 5.05 -45.99 2.37
CA THR A 325 4.43 -44.74 1.93
C THR A 325 3.53 -44.18 3.02
N PHE A 326 3.56 -42.85 3.19
CA PHE A 326 2.67 -42.12 4.08
C PHE A 326 1.29 -41.96 3.45
N SER A 327 0.25 -41.95 4.28
CA SER A 327 -1.13 -41.75 3.84
C SER A 327 -1.37 -40.34 3.29
N ASN A 328 -0.79 -39.32 3.94
CA ASN A 328 -0.96 -37.92 3.54
C ASN A 328 0.35 -37.35 2.97
N ARG A 329 0.24 -36.72 1.80
CA ARG A 329 1.36 -36.18 1.03
C ARG A 329 0.95 -34.87 0.34
N PRO A 330 1.90 -33.97 0.05
CA PRO A 330 3.34 -34.06 0.34
C PRO A 330 3.65 -33.86 1.84
N LEU A 331 4.84 -34.27 2.27
CA LEU A 331 5.32 -34.09 3.65
C LEU A 331 6.11 -32.79 3.81
N LEU A 332 5.88 -32.12 4.92
CA LEU A 332 6.70 -31.00 5.39
C LEU A 332 7.82 -31.51 6.31
N GLU A 333 8.88 -30.72 6.50
CA GLU A 333 9.98 -31.07 7.40
C GLU A 333 9.53 -31.22 8.87
N GLY A 334 10.29 -32.01 9.62
CA GLY A 334 10.08 -32.26 11.04
C GLY A 334 9.28 -33.53 11.35
N GLN A 335 9.30 -34.51 10.44
CA GLN A 335 8.75 -35.83 10.70
C GLN A 335 9.60 -36.60 11.72
N VAL A 336 8.94 -37.38 12.56
CA VAL A 336 9.56 -38.26 13.57
C VAL A 336 9.16 -39.68 13.26
N ILE A 337 10.15 -40.49 12.90
CA ILE A 337 9.98 -41.91 12.59
C ILE A 337 10.56 -42.73 13.73
N GLU A 338 9.72 -43.55 14.33
CA GLU A 338 10.10 -44.49 15.38
C GLU A 338 9.89 -45.91 14.88
N ILE A 339 10.89 -46.76 15.13
CA ILE A 339 10.81 -48.18 14.81
C ILE A 339 10.90 -48.97 16.11
N LYS A 340 9.98 -49.92 16.29
CA LYS A 340 10.03 -50.85 17.41
C LYS A 340 11.11 -51.90 17.15
N GLU A 341 12.13 -51.87 18.00
CA GLU A 341 13.29 -52.75 17.97
C GLU A 341 13.17 -53.84 19.05
N PRO A 342 13.76 -55.04 18.84
CA PRO A 342 13.64 -56.15 19.79
C PRO A 342 14.49 -55.98 21.05
N VAL A 343 15.51 -55.12 21.01
CA VAL A 343 16.48 -54.95 22.09
C VAL A 343 16.78 -53.46 22.25
N VAL A 344 17.08 -53.05 23.49
CA VAL A 344 17.61 -51.70 23.77
C VAL A 344 18.95 -51.50 23.03
N PRO A 345 19.11 -50.42 22.26
CA PRO A 345 20.39 -50.10 21.66
C PRO A 345 21.50 -49.97 22.72
N SER A 346 22.72 -50.36 22.37
CA SER A 346 23.86 -50.25 23.29
C SER A 346 24.12 -48.81 23.72
N ARG A 347 24.85 -48.61 24.83
CA ARG A 347 25.18 -47.26 25.33
C ARG A 347 25.88 -46.39 24.29
N ASP A 348 26.75 -46.98 23.46
CA ASP A 348 27.48 -46.23 22.43
C ASP A 348 26.58 -45.87 21.23
N GLU A 349 25.63 -46.75 20.88
CA GLU A 349 24.60 -46.43 19.90
C GLU A 349 23.66 -45.33 20.38
N LEU A 350 23.19 -45.40 21.64
CA LEU A 350 22.34 -44.36 22.22
C LEU A 350 23.04 -43.01 22.25
N LYS A 351 24.31 -42.94 22.67
CA LYS A 351 25.10 -41.70 22.59
C LYS A 351 25.21 -41.16 21.16
N THR A 352 25.33 -42.05 20.16
CA THR A 352 25.40 -41.67 18.75
C THR A 352 24.07 -41.11 18.26
N ILE A 353 22.94 -41.67 18.70
CA ILE A 353 21.60 -41.19 18.35
C ILE A 353 21.31 -39.87 19.06
N GLU A 354 21.56 -39.77 20.37
CA GLU A 354 21.32 -38.58 21.19
C GLU A 354 22.17 -37.37 20.75
N SER A 355 23.44 -37.58 20.43
CA SER A 355 24.32 -36.51 19.93
C SER A 355 23.87 -35.93 18.57
N ARG A 356 23.07 -36.69 17.81
CA ARG A 356 22.64 -36.32 16.46
C ARG A 356 21.18 -35.83 16.40
N GLU A 357 20.31 -36.34 17.27
CA GLU A 357 18.85 -36.13 17.24
C GLU A 357 18.30 -35.45 18.51
N GLY A 358 19.13 -35.17 19.50
CA GLY A 358 18.73 -34.54 20.77
C GLY A 358 18.40 -35.55 21.88
N ARG A 359 17.88 -35.04 23.00
CA ARG A 359 17.34 -35.86 24.10
C ARG A 359 15.91 -36.31 23.68
N ASP A 360 15.47 -37.49 24.10
CA ASP A 360 14.20 -38.16 23.71
C ASP A 360 14.22 -38.94 22.38
N THR A 361 15.22 -39.80 22.21
CA THR A 361 15.40 -40.66 21.01
C THR A 361 14.99 -42.11 21.23
N LEU A 362 14.76 -42.49 22.49
CA LEU A 362 14.37 -43.81 22.93
C LEU A 362 13.11 -43.71 23.79
N ARG A 363 12.08 -44.48 23.44
CA ARG A 363 10.87 -44.62 24.23
C ARG A 363 10.71 -46.08 24.63
N ILE A 364 10.70 -46.33 25.93
CA ILE A 364 10.53 -47.65 26.52
C ILE A 364 9.13 -47.74 27.13
N ILE A 365 8.38 -48.79 26.79
CA ILE A 365 7.11 -49.10 27.43
C ILE A 365 7.30 -50.32 28.32
N GLU A 366 7.15 -50.12 29.62
CA GLU A 366 7.23 -51.15 30.65
C GLU A 366 5.82 -51.49 31.14
N GLU A 367 5.55 -52.78 31.34
CA GLU A 367 4.30 -53.28 31.92
C GLU A 367 4.64 -54.29 33.02
N ALA A 368 4.12 -54.07 34.22
CA ALA A 368 4.42 -54.89 35.41
C ALA A 368 5.92 -55.04 35.74
N GLY A 369 6.75 -54.06 35.38
CA GLY A 369 8.21 -54.09 35.61
C GLY A 369 9.00 -54.86 34.56
N GLU A 370 8.33 -55.40 33.52
CA GLU A 370 8.97 -56.00 32.36
C GLU A 370 8.96 -55.06 31.16
N MET A 371 10.08 -55.01 30.44
CA MET A 371 10.22 -54.21 29.23
C MET A 371 9.49 -54.89 28.07
N LYS A 372 8.42 -54.26 27.57
CA LYS A 372 7.58 -54.85 26.51
C LYS A 372 7.87 -54.27 25.14
N GLU A 373 8.18 -52.98 25.06
CA GLU A 373 8.43 -52.30 23.78
C GLU A 373 9.60 -51.33 23.86
N VAL A 374 10.43 -51.36 22.82
CA VAL A 374 11.56 -50.46 22.61
C VAL A 374 11.35 -49.69 21.32
N TRP A 375 11.05 -48.41 21.40
CA TRP A 375 10.86 -47.55 20.23
C TRP A 375 12.07 -46.65 20.06
N VAL A 376 12.71 -46.74 18.90
CA VAL A 376 13.95 -46.00 18.61
C VAL A 376 13.69 -45.04 17.46
N ARG A 377 14.12 -43.78 17.62
CA ARG A 377 14.04 -42.78 16.56
C ARG A 377 15.08 -43.06 15.47
N TRP A 378 14.61 -43.08 14.23
CA TRP A 378 15.46 -43.17 13.05
C TRP A 378 15.68 -41.78 12.43
N LYS A 379 16.81 -41.57 11.76
CA LYS A 379 17.24 -40.29 11.19
C LYS A 379 17.06 -40.26 9.68
N GLU A 380 16.54 -39.14 9.17
CA GLU A 380 16.55 -38.88 7.74
C GLU A 380 17.96 -38.46 7.25
N VAL A 381 18.40 -39.03 6.14
CA VAL A 381 19.64 -38.62 5.46
C VAL A 381 19.40 -38.34 3.98
N LYS A 382 20.25 -37.50 3.38
CA LYS A 382 20.17 -37.17 1.95
C LYS A 382 20.56 -38.34 1.04
N ASN A 383 21.46 -39.20 1.52
CA ASN A 383 21.91 -40.42 0.87
C ASN A 383 22.58 -41.33 1.91
N PHE A 384 22.79 -42.60 1.54
CA PHE A 384 23.41 -43.59 2.43
C PHE A 384 24.94 -43.63 2.38
N SER A 385 25.63 -42.74 1.64
CA SER A 385 27.08 -42.84 1.43
C SER A 385 27.91 -42.75 2.71
N LEU A 386 27.41 -42.07 3.74
CA LEU A 386 28.03 -41.96 5.07
C LEU A 386 27.36 -42.86 6.12
N SER A 387 26.53 -43.80 5.69
CA SER A 387 25.78 -44.71 6.57
C SER A 387 26.47 -46.07 6.63
N GLY A 388 26.66 -46.59 7.83
CA GLY A 388 27.12 -47.97 8.05
C GLY A 388 25.95 -48.93 8.28
N SER A 389 26.26 -50.21 8.47
CA SER A 389 25.28 -51.30 8.67
C SER A 389 24.40 -51.13 9.91
N THR A 390 24.87 -50.43 10.94
CA THR A 390 24.12 -50.12 12.17
C THR A 390 23.50 -48.72 12.18
N SER A 391 23.66 -47.96 11.10
CA SER A 391 23.11 -46.61 11.00
C SER A 391 21.60 -46.66 10.77
N ARG A 392 20.82 -46.24 11.78
CA ARG A 392 19.35 -46.12 11.77
C ARG A 392 18.89 -44.95 10.90
N HIS A 393 19.20 -45.05 9.61
CA HIS A 393 18.99 -44.00 8.63
C HIS A 393 17.91 -44.39 7.62
N TYR A 394 17.19 -43.41 7.12
CA TYR A 394 16.26 -43.57 6.00
C TYR A 394 16.37 -42.40 5.03
N LEU A 395 15.94 -42.62 3.80
CA LEU A 395 15.68 -41.57 2.81
C LEU A 395 14.19 -41.25 2.80
N LEU A 396 13.84 -39.98 2.57
CA LEU A 396 12.46 -39.55 2.44
C LEU A 396 12.26 -38.77 1.14
N ASP A 397 11.47 -39.33 0.24
CA ASP A 397 10.84 -38.56 -0.83
C ASP A 397 9.60 -37.88 -0.23
N ARG A 398 9.69 -36.58 0.05
CA ARG A 398 8.59 -35.79 0.63
C ARG A 398 7.42 -35.61 -0.31
N ALA A 399 7.68 -35.53 -1.61
CA ALA A 399 6.65 -35.29 -2.60
C ALA A 399 5.74 -36.51 -2.73
N GLN A 400 6.36 -37.68 -2.92
CA GLN A 400 5.64 -38.94 -3.00
C GLN A 400 5.21 -39.46 -1.62
N GLY A 401 5.85 -38.98 -0.55
CA GLY A 401 5.73 -39.52 0.79
C GLY A 401 6.26 -40.94 0.85
N THR A 402 7.41 -41.21 0.22
CA THR A 402 8.03 -42.55 0.21
C THR A 402 9.25 -42.56 1.11
N ILE A 403 9.22 -43.38 2.15
CA ILE A 403 10.39 -43.66 2.99
C ILE A 403 11.13 -44.88 2.44
N THR A 404 12.45 -44.80 2.33
CA THR A 404 13.32 -45.89 1.87
C THR A 404 14.38 -46.20 2.92
N PHE A 405 14.52 -47.46 3.31
CA PHE A 405 15.53 -47.92 4.28
C PHE A 405 16.79 -48.45 3.60
N GLY A 406 17.84 -48.70 4.39
CA GLY A 406 19.12 -49.20 3.89
C GLY A 406 19.09 -50.66 3.42
N ASP A 407 20.23 -51.13 2.93
CA ASP A 407 20.45 -52.50 2.45
C ASP A 407 21.17 -53.40 3.45
N GLY A 408 21.48 -52.89 4.65
CA GLY A 408 22.22 -53.59 5.70
C GLY A 408 23.74 -53.42 5.62
N ILE A 409 24.26 -52.82 4.54
CA ILE A 409 25.66 -52.40 4.40
C ILE A 409 25.73 -50.87 4.54
N ARG A 410 24.89 -50.17 3.78
CA ARG A 410 24.73 -48.72 3.75
C ARG A 410 23.37 -48.37 4.36
N GLY A 411 23.36 -48.22 5.67
CA GLY A 411 22.14 -48.05 6.46
C GLY A 411 21.54 -49.39 6.90
N MET A 412 20.98 -49.38 8.09
CA MET A 412 20.40 -50.56 8.74
C MET A 412 19.08 -50.96 8.06
N ILE A 413 18.84 -52.27 7.95
CA ILE A 413 17.54 -52.83 7.57
C ILE A 413 16.62 -52.73 8.80
N PRO A 414 15.38 -52.22 8.66
CA PRO A 414 14.47 -52.15 9.79
C PRO A 414 14.20 -53.55 10.37
N PRO A 415 14.26 -53.74 11.70
CA PRO A 415 14.02 -55.05 12.31
C PRO A 415 12.68 -55.65 11.91
N ALA A 416 12.64 -56.97 11.81
CA ALA A 416 11.41 -57.69 11.52
C ALA A 416 10.38 -57.49 12.66
N GLY A 417 9.15 -57.14 12.30
CA GLY A 417 8.08 -56.90 13.27
C GLY A 417 6.75 -56.58 12.59
N ILE A 418 5.67 -56.67 13.35
CA ILE A 418 4.32 -56.35 12.86
C ILE A 418 4.00 -54.92 13.24
N ARG A 419 3.64 -54.08 12.26
CA ARG A 419 3.23 -52.68 12.48
C ARG A 419 4.25 -51.88 13.30
N ASN A 420 5.53 -52.23 13.16
CA ASN A 420 6.61 -51.73 14.01
C ASN A 420 7.28 -50.48 13.44
N ILE A 421 6.84 -49.95 12.31
CA ILE A 421 7.38 -48.72 11.72
C ILE A 421 6.29 -47.65 11.78
N VAL A 422 6.51 -46.64 12.60
CA VAL A 422 5.50 -45.64 12.94
C VAL A 422 6.03 -44.23 12.69
N ALA A 423 5.25 -43.44 11.97
CA ALA A 423 5.41 -41.99 11.94
C ALA A 423 4.70 -41.41 13.16
N GLN A 424 5.46 -41.20 14.23
CA GLN A 424 4.96 -40.69 15.51
C GLN A 424 4.39 -39.28 15.37
N HIS A 425 5.03 -38.48 14.52
CA HIS A 425 4.59 -37.14 14.16
C HIS A 425 5.03 -36.83 12.75
N TYR A 426 4.14 -36.32 11.90
CA TYR A 426 4.52 -35.68 10.65
C TYR A 426 3.49 -34.63 10.25
N ARG A 427 3.89 -33.75 9.33
CA ARG A 427 3.01 -32.71 8.79
C ARG A 427 2.86 -32.88 7.30
N SER A 428 1.66 -32.64 6.80
CA SER A 428 1.36 -32.54 5.38
C SER A 428 0.57 -31.27 5.12
N GLY A 429 0.74 -30.65 3.96
CA GLY A 429 0.15 -29.35 3.65
C GLY A 429 1.06 -28.50 2.78
N GLY A 430 1.06 -27.20 3.03
CA GLY A 430 1.76 -26.23 2.19
C GLY A 430 1.09 -26.05 0.82
N GLY A 431 1.92 -25.70 -0.16
CA GLY A 431 1.48 -25.33 -1.51
C GLY A 431 1.02 -23.88 -1.61
N ILE A 432 0.90 -23.40 -2.85
CA ILE A 432 0.45 -22.03 -3.17
C ILE A 432 -0.98 -21.77 -2.67
N ARG A 433 -1.80 -22.82 -2.54
CA ARG A 433 -3.14 -22.75 -1.95
C ARG A 433 -3.16 -22.22 -0.50
N GLY A 434 -2.02 -22.20 0.18
CA GLY A 434 -1.87 -21.64 1.52
C GLY A 434 -1.77 -20.12 1.55
N ASP A 435 -1.43 -19.51 0.42
CA ASP A 435 -1.19 -18.08 0.32
C ASP A 435 -2.54 -17.40 0.08
N VAL A 436 -3.10 -16.87 1.17
CA VAL A 436 -4.43 -16.27 1.22
C VAL A 436 -4.36 -14.83 1.68
N ALA A 437 -5.30 -14.02 1.20
CA ALA A 437 -5.41 -12.61 1.56
C ALA A 437 -5.65 -12.41 3.08
N PRO A 438 -5.33 -11.22 3.63
CA PRO A 438 -5.72 -10.84 4.99
C PRO A 438 -7.22 -11.06 5.21
N GLY A 439 -7.59 -11.56 6.38
CA GLY A 439 -8.98 -11.77 6.76
C GLY A 439 -9.68 -12.99 6.15
N THR A 440 -8.95 -13.87 5.47
CA THR A 440 -9.52 -15.09 4.86
C THR A 440 -9.65 -16.25 5.85
N VAL A 441 -8.69 -16.41 6.77
CA VAL A 441 -8.68 -17.51 7.76
C VAL A 441 -9.50 -17.10 8.98
N VAL A 442 -10.80 -17.38 8.95
CA VAL A 442 -11.77 -16.88 9.95
C VAL A 442 -12.36 -17.94 10.88
N SER A 443 -12.09 -19.22 10.63
CA SER A 443 -12.73 -20.34 11.34
C SER A 443 -11.73 -21.28 12.00
N LEU A 444 -12.06 -21.73 13.21
CA LEU A 444 -11.33 -22.78 13.91
C LEU A 444 -11.84 -24.17 13.49
N ARG A 445 -10.92 -25.09 13.15
CA ARG A 445 -11.28 -26.50 12.87
C ARG A 445 -11.71 -27.26 14.12
N LYS A 446 -11.18 -26.89 15.29
CA LYS A 446 -11.57 -27.39 16.61
C LYS A 446 -11.87 -26.20 17.49
N THR A 447 -13.02 -26.21 18.15
CA THR A 447 -13.38 -25.16 19.11
C THR A 447 -12.40 -25.17 20.27
N ILE A 448 -11.86 -24.01 20.61
CA ILE A 448 -11.01 -23.81 21.77
C ILE A 448 -11.81 -22.93 22.75
N PRO A 449 -12.01 -23.36 24.01
CA PRO A 449 -12.73 -22.57 24.99
C PRO A 449 -12.17 -21.15 25.12
N TYR A 450 -13.05 -20.17 25.31
CA TYR A 450 -12.73 -18.75 25.47
C TYR A 450 -12.15 -18.04 24.23
N ILE A 451 -12.11 -18.71 23.07
CA ILE A 451 -11.78 -18.08 21.78
C ILE A 451 -13.07 -17.87 20.99
N ASP A 452 -13.46 -16.61 20.82
CA ASP A 452 -14.65 -16.21 20.06
C ASP A 452 -14.41 -16.25 18.55
N ARG A 453 -13.26 -15.72 18.10
CA ARG A 453 -12.92 -15.60 16.67
C ARG A 453 -11.41 -15.67 16.44
N VAL A 454 -11.03 -16.15 15.25
CA VAL A 454 -9.68 -16.04 14.71
C VAL A 454 -9.70 -15.28 13.39
N ILE A 455 -8.59 -14.61 13.07
CA ILE A 455 -8.40 -13.92 11.80
C ILE A 455 -6.91 -13.84 11.49
N ASN A 456 -6.51 -13.96 10.21
CA ASN A 456 -5.15 -13.63 9.80
C ASN A 456 -5.05 -12.13 9.47
N HIS A 457 -4.20 -11.40 10.19
CA HIS A 457 -4.05 -9.95 10.03
C HIS A 457 -3.22 -9.53 8.81
N SER A 458 -2.29 -10.40 8.39
CA SER A 458 -1.50 -10.24 7.17
C SER A 458 -1.85 -11.35 6.17
N ALA A 459 -1.47 -11.14 4.91
CA ALA A 459 -1.52 -12.22 3.92
C ALA A 459 -0.66 -13.39 4.42
N ALA A 460 -1.15 -14.61 4.22
CA ALA A 460 -0.30 -15.78 4.34
C ALA A 460 0.59 -15.84 3.08
N SER A 461 1.85 -16.20 3.27
CA SER A 461 2.81 -16.25 2.18
C SER A 461 3.86 -17.34 2.39
N GLY A 462 4.61 -17.62 1.33
CA GLY A 462 5.70 -18.59 1.33
C GLY A 462 5.27 -20.04 1.06
N GLY A 463 3.98 -20.28 0.80
CA GLY A 463 3.49 -21.58 0.38
C GLY A 463 3.87 -21.88 -1.07
N MET A 464 4.63 -22.96 -1.33
CA MET A 464 5.02 -23.32 -2.69
C MET A 464 4.66 -24.76 -3.02
N ASP A 465 4.23 -24.94 -4.27
CA ASP A 465 4.05 -26.26 -4.85
C ASP A 465 5.41 -26.88 -5.20
N GLN A 466 5.40 -28.18 -5.50
CA GLN A 466 6.60 -28.91 -5.85
C GLN A 466 7.26 -28.34 -7.12
N GLU A 467 8.59 -28.23 -7.09
CA GLU A 467 9.39 -27.86 -8.25
C GLU A 467 9.20 -28.87 -9.40
N ILE A 468 8.99 -28.36 -10.62
CA ILE A 468 8.93 -29.17 -11.85
C ILE A 468 10.34 -29.49 -12.37
N ILE A 469 10.46 -30.56 -13.16
CA ILE A 469 11.75 -31.08 -13.66
C ILE A 469 12.49 -30.03 -14.49
N GLU A 470 11.76 -29.25 -15.29
CA GLU A 470 12.31 -28.21 -16.15
C GLU A 470 13.02 -27.12 -15.34
N HIS A 471 12.42 -26.66 -14.24
CA HIS A 471 13.05 -25.70 -13.33
C HIS A 471 14.26 -26.32 -12.61
N ALA A 472 14.13 -27.57 -12.16
CA ALA A 472 15.23 -28.29 -11.53
C ALA A 472 16.43 -28.46 -12.49
N ALA A 473 16.20 -28.65 -13.79
CA ALA A 473 17.24 -28.76 -14.81
C ALA A 473 18.01 -27.45 -15.01
N ILE A 474 17.34 -26.30 -14.90
CA ILE A 474 17.98 -24.97 -14.93
C ILE A 474 18.80 -24.75 -13.66
N ARG A 475 18.28 -25.17 -12.50
CA ARG A 475 18.93 -25.00 -11.20
C ARG A 475 20.14 -25.90 -10.98
N GLY A 476 20.06 -27.16 -11.42
CA GLY A 476 21.04 -28.23 -11.12
C GLY A 476 22.51 -27.88 -11.41
N PRO A 477 22.86 -27.34 -12.59
CA PRO A 477 24.25 -26.96 -12.92
C PRO A 477 24.86 -25.97 -11.93
N HIS A 478 24.08 -24.99 -11.48
CA HIS A 478 24.57 -23.95 -10.57
C HIS A 478 24.70 -24.44 -9.12
N THR A 479 23.89 -25.41 -8.68
CA THR A 479 24.10 -26.09 -7.38
C THR A 479 25.48 -26.76 -7.32
N ILE A 480 25.94 -27.30 -8.45
CA ILE A 480 27.28 -27.90 -8.57
C ILE A 480 28.37 -26.80 -8.57
N GLN A 481 28.13 -25.70 -9.30
CA GLN A 481 29.07 -24.58 -9.41
C GLN A 481 29.34 -23.89 -8.07
N SER A 482 28.29 -23.50 -7.35
CA SER A 482 28.39 -22.80 -6.06
C SER A 482 28.85 -23.72 -4.92
N LYS A 483 28.82 -25.05 -5.11
CA LYS A 483 29.05 -26.07 -4.07
C LYS A 483 28.24 -25.79 -2.79
N ASN A 484 27.05 -25.19 -2.96
CA ASN A 484 26.17 -24.78 -1.87
C ASN A 484 26.86 -23.82 -0.85
N ARG A 485 27.62 -22.84 -1.37
CA ARG A 485 28.32 -21.80 -0.60
C ARG A 485 28.18 -20.43 -1.26
N ALA A 486 27.93 -19.40 -0.45
CA ALA A 486 27.83 -18.01 -0.90
C ALA A 486 29.20 -17.33 -0.79
N VAL A 487 29.91 -17.19 -1.92
CA VAL A 487 31.27 -16.63 -1.95
C VAL A 487 31.34 -15.38 -2.83
N THR A 488 30.88 -15.46 -4.08
CA THR A 488 30.85 -14.35 -5.03
C THR A 488 29.48 -13.67 -5.05
N SER A 489 29.39 -12.44 -5.60
CA SER A 489 28.08 -11.77 -5.76
C SER A 489 27.11 -12.58 -6.62
N GLU A 490 27.62 -13.29 -7.62
CA GLU A 490 26.83 -14.20 -8.45
C GLU A 490 26.31 -15.39 -7.63
N ASP A 491 27.14 -15.98 -6.76
CA ASP A 491 26.70 -17.05 -5.84
C ASP A 491 25.58 -16.56 -4.90
N PHE A 492 25.70 -15.34 -4.36
CA PHE A 492 24.67 -14.76 -3.49
C PHE A 492 23.34 -14.56 -4.23
N ALA A 493 23.38 -13.99 -5.44
CA ALA A 493 22.18 -13.79 -6.24
C ALA A 493 21.53 -15.14 -6.61
N TRP A 494 22.34 -16.12 -7.02
CA TRP A 494 21.84 -17.42 -7.40
C TRP A 494 21.28 -18.22 -6.21
N LEU A 495 22.00 -18.25 -5.08
CA LEU A 495 21.51 -18.91 -3.85
C LEU A 495 20.24 -18.24 -3.31
N ALA A 496 20.05 -16.94 -3.55
CA ALA A 496 18.82 -16.26 -3.20
C ALA A 496 17.63 -16.74 -4.04
N GLN A 497 17.85 -17.02 -5.34
CA GLN A 497 16.83 -17.65 -6.19
C GLN A 497 16.58 -19.11 -5.79
N GLU A 498 17.62 -19.85 -5.40
CA GLU A 498 17.47 -21.22 -4.92
C GLU A 498 16.74 -21.31 -3.57
N ALA A 499 16.87 -20.29 -2.72
CA ALA A 499 16.24 -20.26 -1.41
C ALA A 499 14.71 -20.38 -1.47
N SER A 500 14.09 -19.91 -2.55
CA SER A 500 12.64 -19.98 -2.75
C SER A 500 12.26 -19.77 -4.22
N LEU A 501 11.38 -20.61 -4.77
CA LEU A 501 10.81 -20.44 -6.13
C LEU A 501 9.97 -19.16 -6.26
N TYR A 502 9.61 -18.52 -5.14
CA TYR A 502 9.01 -17.19 -5.18
C TYR A 502 10.01 -16.11 -5.57
N VAL A 503 11.32 -16.33 -5.53
CA VAL A 503 12.29 -15.33 -5.99
C VAL A 503 12.41 -15.44 -7.51
N ALA A 504 11.74 -14.54 -8.24
CA ALA A 504 11.77 -14.50 -9.70
C ALA A 504 13.09 -13.92 -10.25
N ARG A 505 13.62 -12.92 -9.54
CA ARG A 505 14.89 -12.26 -9.87
C ARG A 505 15.65 -11.94 -8.61
N ALA A 506 16.97 -12.02 -8.69
CA ALA A 506 17.85 -11.61 -7.61
C ALA A 506 19.11 -10.93 -8.16
N LYS A 507 19.60 -9.93 -7.42
CA LYS A 507 20.86 -9.25 -7.70
C LYS A 507 21.62 -9.06 -6.40
N CYS A 508 22.92 -9.31 -6.40
CA CYS A 508 23.78 -9.00 -5.28
C CYS A 508 24.64 -7.79 -5.61
N ILE A 509 24.71 -6.84 -4.69
CA ILE A 509 25.59 -5.67 -4.73
C ILE A 509 26.43 -5.68 -3.46
N ALA A 510 27.75 -5.84 -3.61
CA ALA A 510 28.70 -5.74 -2.51
C ALA A 510 29.34 -4.36 -2.51
N HIS A 511 29.22 -3.63 -1.39
CA HIS A 511 29.79 -2.29 -1.25
C HIS A 511 30.20 -2.02 0.20
N ASN A 512 31.39 -1.47 0.41
CA ASN A 512 31.95 -1.15 1.74
C ASN A 512 31.89 -2.32 2.75
N GLY A 513 32.15 -3.54 2.29
CA GLY A 513 32.14 -4.73 3.13
C GLY A 513 30.75 -5.20 3.58
N ARG A 514 29.67 -4.59 3.07
CA ARG A 514 28.28 -5.08 3.21
C ARG A 514 27.82 -5.73 1.91
N ILE A 515 27.02 -6.77 2.05
CA ILE A 515 26.45 -7.55 0.96
C ILE A 515 24.95 -7.29 0.97
N LYS A 516 24.46 -6.62 -0.06
CA LYS A 516 23.02 -6.39 -0.25
C LYS A 516 22.50 -7.31 -1.34
N VAL A 517 21.56 -8.16 -0.99
CA VAL A 517 20.88 -9.05 -1.93
C VAL A 517 19.47 -8.51 -2.16
N ILE A 518 19.21 -8.11 -3.39
CA ILE A 518 17.95 -7.54 -3.85
C ILE A 518 17.15 -8.68 -4.48
N ILE A 519 15.92 -8.92 -4.04
CA ILE A 519 15.06 -9.99 -4.57
C ILE A 519 13.72 -9.44 -5.04
N ALA A 520 13.30 -9.75 -6.27
CA ALA A 520 11.96 -9.46 -6.78
C ALA A 520 11.13 -10.75 -6.80
N PRO A 521 9.95 -10.79 -6.16
CA PRO A 521 9.18 -12.02 -6.04
C PRO A 521 8.23 -12.25 -7.22
N LYS A 522 7.90 -13.51 -7.46
CA LYS A 522 6.90 -13.97 -8.41
C LYS A 522 5.48 -13.83 -7.84
N TYR A 523 5.09 -12.61 -7.48
CA TYR A 523 3.73 -12.28 -7.02
C TYR A 523 2.94 -11.58 -8.14
N GLU A 524 1.62 -11.58 -8.01
CA GLU A 524 0.74 -10.81 -8.91
C GLU A 524 0.88 -9.30 -8.67
N GLY A 525 0.59 -8.52 -9.70
CA GLY A 525 0.64 -7.06 -9.70
C GLY A 525 1.84 -6.49 -10.46
N ASP A 526 1.74 -5.21 -10.84
CA ASP A 526 2.66 -4.57 -11.80
C ASP A 526 4.08 -4.31 -11.25
N ALA A 527 4.22 -4.31 -9.93
CA ALA A 527 5.47 -4.00 -9.22
C ALA A 527 5.56 -4.85 -7.93
N PRO A 528 5.76 -6.18 -8.06
CA PRO A 528 5.61 -7.10 -6.95
C PRO A 528 6.72 -6.92 -5.91
N LEU A 529 6.39 -6.94 -4.62
CA LEU A 529 7.36 -6.73 -3.53
C LEU A 529 7.45 -7.94 -2.62
N PRO A 530 8.67 -8.35 -2.21
CA PRO A 530 8.81 -9.50 -1.33
C PRO A 530 8.23 -9.12 0.03
N ASP A 531 7.48 -10.04 0.64
CA ASP A 531 7.03 -9.87 2.01
C ASP A 531 8.16 -10.20 3.01
N ALA A 532 7.93 -9.87 4.27
CA ALA A 532 8.89 -10.13 5.34
C ALA A 532 9.25 -11.61 5.50
N GLY A 533 8.32 -12.54 5.25
CA GLY A 533 8.55 -13.97 5.36
C GLY A 533 9.51 -14.49 4.30
N LEU A 534 9.36 -14.02 3.06
CA LEU A 534 10.26 -14.32 1.95
C LEU A 534 11.65 -13.73 2.21
N LEU A 535 11.73 -12.46 2.63
CA LEU A 535 13.01 -11.81 2.96
C LEU A 535 13.78 -12.56 4.05
N ASP A 536 13.11 -12.94 5.16
CA ASP A 536 13.74 -13.67 6.27
C ASP A 536 14.15 -15.08 5.86
N SER A 537 13.34 -15.76 5.04
CA SER A 537 13.65 -17.10 4.53
C SER A 537 14.89 -17.11 3.64
N VAL A 538 14.97 -16.15 2.71
CA VAL A 538 16.16 -15.98 1.84
C VAL A 538 17.38 -15.58 2.67
N ALA A 539 17.23 -14.63 3.60
CA ALA A 539 18.33 -14.19 4.46
C ALA A 539 18.90 -15.35 5.29
N ARG A 540 18.05 -16.18 5.88
CA ARG A 540 18.47 -17.37 6.64
C ARG A 540 19.20 -18.38 5.75
N TYR A 541 18.62 -18.69 4.59
CA TYR A 541 19.21 -19.62 3.62
C TYR A 541 20.62 -19.19 3.20
N LEU A 542 20.81 -17.89 2.92
CA LEU A 542 22.11 -17.32 2.58
C LEU A 542 23.08 -17.35 3.74
N LYS A 543 22.65 -16.96 4.95
CA LYS A 543 23.51 -16.92 6.15
C LYS A 543 24.04 -18.30 6.54
N GLU A 544 23.24 -19.36 6.40
CA GLU A 544 23.69 -20.75 6.61
C GLU A 544 24.80 -21.20 5.65
N ARG A 545 24.95 -20.51 4.50
CA ARG A 545 25.86 -20.87 3.40
C ARG A 545 26.98 -19.85 3.19
N ALA A 546 26.93 -18.72 3.89
CA ALA A 546 27.92 -17.66 3.86
C ALA A 546 29.03 -17.87 4.91
N PHE A 547 30.10 -17.10 4.81
CA PHE A 547 31.20 -17.14 5.77
C PHE A 547 30.80 -16.49 7.10
N LEU A 548 31.14 -17.11 8.23
CA LEU A 548 30.76 -16.63 9.58
C LEU A 548 31.08 -15.12 9.85
N PRO A 549 32.22 -14.55 9.42
CA PRO A 549 32.59 -13.16 9.70
C PRO A 549 31.75 -12.09 8.99
N ILE A 550 30.86 -12.46 8.07
CA ILE A 550 30.07 -11.52 7.26
C ILE A 550 28.56 -11.66 7.47
N LEU A 551 28.11 -12.53 8.39
CA LEU A 551 26.68 -12.84 8.58
C LEU A 551 25.83 -11.62 9.00
N ASP A 552 26.43 -10.72 9.76
CA ASP A 552 25.85 -9.45 10.22
C ASP A 552 25.85 -8.36 9.14
N ARG A 553 26.52 -8.61 8.01
CA ARG A 553 26.67 -7.67 6.89
C ARG A 553 25.87 -8.07 5.65
N ILE A 554 25.06 -9.12 5.74
CA ILE A 554 24.18 -9.59 4.68
C ILE A 554 22.78 -9.03 4.93
N ASP A 555 22.37 -8.12 4.04
CA ASP A 555 21.05 -7.49 4.05
C ASP A 555 20.26 -7.99 2.83
N VAL A 556 19.06 -8.54 3.04
CA VAL A 556 18.15 -8.94 1.95
C VAL A 556 17.01 -7.95 1.87
N VAL A 557 16.74 -7.40 0.68
CA VAL A 557 15.77 -6.31 0.47
C VAL A 557 14.96 -6.50 -0.82
N GLY A 558 13.84 -5.79 -0.94
CA GLY A 558 13.05 -5.73 -2.17
C GLY A 558 13.67 -4.82 -3.24
N PRO A 559 13.24 -4.97 -4.52
CA PRO A 559 13.78 -4.19 -5.62
C PRO A 559 13.27 -2.74 -5.55
N LYS A 560 14.01 -1.84 -6.19
CA LYS A 560 13.46 -0.56 -6.59
C LYS A 560 12.72 -0.74 -7.91
N TYR A 561 11.55 -0.14 -8.03
CA TYR A 561 10.84 -0.06 -9.31
C TYR A 561 10.95 1.35 -9.86
N THR A 562 11.49 1.46 -11.07
CA THR A 562 11.63 2.70 -11.81
C THR A 562 10.42 2.84 -12.72
N THR A 563 9.49 3.70 -12.33
CA THR A 563 8.26 3.96 -13.10
C THR A 563 8.57 4.72 -14.38
N ILE A 564 8.14 4.16 -15.51
CA ILE A 564 8.30 4.73 -16.84
C ILE A 564 6.94 5.16 -17.38
N ASN A 565 6.76 6.46 -17.53
CA ASN A 565 5.62 7.01 -18.27
C ASN A 565 5.94 6.96 -19.77
N VAL A 566 4.97 6.54 -20.56
CA VAL A 566 5.11 6.43 -22.02
C VAL A 566 4.04 7.28 -22.66
N ARG A 567 4.44 8.24 -23.51
CA ARG A 567 3.52 8.93 -24.42
C ARG A 567 3.82 8.51 -25.84
N VAL A 568 2.79 8.13 -26.58
CA VAL A 568 2.92 7.75 -27.99
C VAL A 568 1.88 8.44 -28.84
N LYS A 569 2.30 8.88 -30.03
CA LYS A 569 1.41 9.32 -31.12
C LYS A 569 1.46 8.29 -32.23
N VAL A 570 0.30 7.76 -32.59
CA VAL A 570 0.18 6.63 -33.52
C VAL A 570 -0.88 6.92 -34.57
N LYS A 571 -0.60 6.55 -35.83
CA LYS A 571 -1.59 6.56 -36.91
C LYS A 571 -2.23 5.17 -37.02
N PRO A 572 -3.56 5.05 -36.83
CA PRO A 572 -4.24 3.78 -37.08
C PRO A 572 -4.51 3.57 -38.57
N VAL A 573 -4.53 2.30 -39.01
CA VAL A 573 -4.88 1.92 -40.39
C VAL A 573 -6.31 2.34 -40.76
N SER A 574 -7.22 2.37 -39.78
CA SER A 574 -8.60 2.82 -39.93
C SER A 574 -9.04 3.62 -38.72
N PHE A 575 -9.65 4.78 -38.96
CA PHE A 575 -10.18 5.66 -37.91
C PHE A 575 -11.24 4.96 -37.03
N GLN A 576 -11.97 3.98 -37.59
CA GLN A 576 -12.99 3.23 -36.85
C GLN A 576 -12.38 2.29 -35.79
N GLU A 577 -11.12 1.89 -35.96
CA GLU A 577 -10.43 1.01 -35.02
C GLU A 577 -9.63 1.77 -33.94
N SER A 578 -9.59 3.11 -33.98
CA SER A 578 -8.75 3.94 -33.12
C SER A 578 -8.84 3.60 -31.63
N ILE A 579 -10.05 3.41 -31.10
CA ILE A 579 -10.23 3.04 -29.67
C ILE A 579 -9.65 1.65 -29.40
N ALA A 580 -9.99 0.66 -30.23
CA ALA A 580 -9.51 -0.70 -30.06
C ALA A 580 -8.00 -0.85 -30.27
N VAL A 581 -7.39 -0.04 -31.15
CA VAL A 581 -5.93 0.04 -31.31
C VAL A 581 -5.29 0.67 -30.07
N SER A 582 -5.90 1.74 -29.53
CA SER A 582 -5.42 2.40 -28.31
C SER A 582 -5.37 1.45 -27.13
N ASP A 583 -6.44 0.69 -26.90
CA ASP A 583 -6.52 -0.26 -25.78
C ASP A 583 -5.48 -1.38 -25.93
N ARG A 584 -5.28 -1.88 -27.16
CA ARG A 584 -4.26 -2.90 -27.47
C ARG A 584 -2.84 -2.37 -27.27
N ILE A 585 -2.55 -1.13 -27.64
CA ILE A 585 -1.27 -0.48 -27.38
C ILE A 585 -1.04 -0.37 -25.88
N HIS A 586 -2.04 0.11 -25.13
CA HIS A 586 -1.95 0.23 -23.69
C HIS A 586 -1.63 -1.12 -23.03
N GLU A 587 -2.42 -2.17 -23.34
CA GLU A 587 -2.23 -3.51 -22.80
C GLU A 587 -0.84 -4.09 -23.14
N LYS A 588 -0.42 -4.00 -24.41
CA LYS A 588 0.88 -4.51 -24.85
C LYS A 588 2.06 -3.78 -24.20
N LEU A 589 1.98 -2.46 -24.05
CA LEU A 589 3.02 -1.69 -23.37
C LEU A 589 3.05 -1.98 -21.86
N THR A 590 1.90 -2.16 -21.21
CA THR A 590 1.84 -2.60 -19.81
C THR A 590 2.51 -3.96 -19.64
N MET A 591 2.21 -4.94 -20.51
CA MET A 591 2.85 -6.26 -20.47
C MET A 591 4.36 -6.17 -20.75
N PHE A 592 4.77 -5.38 -21.74
CA PHE A 592 6.19 -5.24 -22.12
C PHE A 592 7.04 -4.57 -21.02
N LEU A 593 6.47 -3.60 -20.30
CA LEU A 593 7.14 -2.93 -19.18
C LEU A 593 6.97 -3.67 -17.85
N HIS A 594 6.30 -4.82 -17.83
CA HIS A 594 6.17 -5.62 -16.61
C HIS A 594 7.57 -6.14 -16.19
N PRO A 595 8.00 -5.93 -14.93
CA PRO A 595 9.38 -6.23 -14.50
C PRO A 595 9.79 -7.70 -14.71
N LEU A 596 8.86 -8.64 -14.54
CA LEU A 596 9.16 -10.08 -14.47
C LEU A 596 8.69 -10.89 -15.68
N THR A 597 7.85 -10.32 -16.54
CA THR A 597 7.27 -11.01 -17.70
C THR A 597 7.33 -10.17 -18.98
N GLY A 598 7.80 -8.92 -18.87
CA GLY A 598 8.03 -8.04 -19.99
C GLY A 598 9.40 -8.26 -20.63
N GLY A 599 9.93 -7.21 -21.24
CA GLY A 599 11.18 -7.26 -21.98
C GLY A 599 11.05 -7.92 -23.34
N VAL A 600 12.13 -7.89 -24.12
CA VAL A 600 12.11 -8.35 -25.52
C VAL A 600 11.91 -9.86 -25.65
N THR A 601 12.43 -10.64 -24.70
CA THR A 601 12.29 -12.11 -24.71
C THR A 601 11.02 -12.58 -24.00
N GLY A 602 10.32 -11.70 -23.26
CA GLY A 602 9.16 -12.05 -22.43
C GLY A 602 9.52 -12.73 -21.10
N ASP A 603 10.81 -12.82 -20.75
CA ASP A 603 11.26 -13.43 -19.49
C ASP A 603 11.40 -12.42 -18.34
N GLY A 604 11.06 -11.15 -18.57
CA GLY A 604 11.28 -10.04 -17.65
C GLY A 604 12.58 -9.27 -17.92
N TRP A 605 12.74 -8.15 -17.21
CA TRP A 605 13.89 -7.26 -17.31
C TRP A 605 15.02 -7.68 -16.36
N ASP A 606 16.26 -7.41 -16.76
CA ASP A 606 17.40 -7.51 -15.86
C ASP A 606 17.59 -6.23 -15.05
N PHE A 607 18.12 -6.37 -13.83
CA PHE A 607 18.43 -5.22 -12.98
C PHE A 607 19.41 -4.26 -13.68
N GLY A 608 19.04 -2.98 -13.76
CA GLY A 608 19.83 -1.94 -14.42
C GLY A 608 19.83 -1.99 -15.95
N GLN A 609 19.01 -2.84 -16.57
CA GLN A 609 18.88 -2.88 -18.02
C GLN A 609 18.25 -1.58 -18.54
N ALA A 610 18.94 -0.89 -19.45
CA ALA A 610 18.41 0.33 -20.06
C ALA A 610 17.22 0.02 -20.99
N LEU A 611 16.24 0.94 -21.01
CA LEU A 611 15.06 0.86 -21.87
C LEU A 611 15.25 1.78 -23.07
N ALA A 612 15.27 1.22 -24.28
CA ALA A 612 15.43 2.00 -25.51
C ALA A 612 14.08 2.30 -26.18
N ILE A 613 13.94 3.49 -26.75
CA ILE A 613 12.73 3.89 -27.50
C ILE A 613 12.46 2.95 -28.69
N SER A 614 13.51 2.44 -29.34
CA SER A 614 13.38 1.47 -30.44
C SER A 614 12.69 0.17 -30.03
N GLN A 615 12.85 -0.26 -28.77
CA GLN A 615 12.17 -1.45 -28.27
C GLN A 615 10.67 -1.20 -28.11
N ILE A 616 10.29 -0.01 -27.63
CA ILE A 616 8.89 0.42 -27.51
C ILE A 616 8.26 0.55 -28.91
N ALA A 617 8.98 1.16 -29.86
CA ALA A 617 8.54 1.25 -31.26
C ALA A 617 8.25 -0.14 -31.84
N ALA A 618 9.18 -1.08 -31.70
CA ALA A 618 9.01 -2.45 -32.22
C ALA A 618 7.79 -3.17 -31.62
N VAL A 619 7.50 -2.96 -30.33
CA VAL A 619 6.31 -3.53 -29.67
C VAL A 619 5.02 -2.95 -30.23
N ILE A 620 5.00 -1.65 -30.55
CA ILE A 620 3.82 -0.97 -31.10
C ILE A 620 3.60 -1.32 -32.56
N GLU A 621 4.67 -1.41 -33.36
CA GLU A 621 4.61 -1.76 -34.78
C GLU A 621 4.08 -3.19 -35.03
N ASP A 622 4.28 -4.11 -34.09
CA ASP A 622 3.74 -5.48 -34.17
C ASP A 622 2.20 -5.54 -33.91
N ILE A 623 1.59 -4.43 -33.47
CA ILE A 623 0.17 -4.39 -33.14
C ILE A 623 -0.67 -4.21 -34.41
N LYS A 624 -1.49 -5.22 -34.70
CA LYS A 624 -2.45 -5.16 -35.82
C LYS A 624 -3.30 -3.87 -35.77
N GLY A 625 -3.36 -3.14 -36.88
CA GLY A 625 -4.16 -1.92 -37.00
C GLY A 625 -3.40 -0.63 -36.71
N VAL A 626 -2.12 -0.72 -36.33
CA VAL A 626 -1.16 0.39 -36.39
C VAL A 626 -0.60 0.49 -37.81
N ASP A 627 -0.57 1.70 -38.38
CA ASP A 627 0.07 2.00 -39.67
C ASP A 627 1.54 2.41 -39.43
N TYR A 628 1.75 3.49 -38.66
CA TYR A 628 3.08 3.91 -38.22
C TYR A 628 3.03 4.65 -36.88
N VAL A 629 4.18 4.70 -36.20
CA VAL A 629 4.39 5.49 -34.98
C VAL A 629 5.04 6.81 -35.34
N GLN A 630 4.45 7.94 -34.90
CA GLN A 630 4.94 9.27 -35.21
C GLN A 630 5.92 9.78 -34.15
N GLU A 631 5.58 9.57 -32.88
CA GLU A 631 6.34 10.09 -31.75
C GLU A 631 6.24 9.14 -30.56
N ILE A 632 7.37 8.93 -29.88
CA ILE A 632 7.47 8.20 -28.61
C ILE A 632 8.28 9.06 -27.65
N GLU A 633 7.70 9.35 -26.50
CA GLU A 633 8.38 10.00 -25.39
C GLU A 633 8.38 9.03 -24.20
N LEU A 634 9.57 8.84 -23.61
CA LEU A 634 9.72 8.09 -22.38
C LEU A 634 10.12 9.05 -21.26
N LYS A 635 9.46 8.93 -20.12
CA LYS A 635 9.72 9.78 -18.96
C LYS A 635 9.88 8.93 -17.71
N LYS A 636 11.06 9.05 -17.09
CA LYS A 636 11.37 8.41 -15.81
C LYS A 636 10.78 9.24 -14.68
N VAL A 637 10.02 8.60 -13.78
CA VAL A 637 9.45 9.26 -12.60
C VAL A 637 10.37 9.07 -11.40
N GLU A 638 11.12 10.11 -11.01
CA GLU A 638 11.87 10.14 -9.75
C GLU A 638 11.33 11.21 -8.78
N PRO A 639 11.42 11.00 -7.46
CA PRO A 639 11.13 12.06 -6.50
C PRO A 639 12.17 13.19 -6.59
N GLY A 640 11.81 14.30 -7.25
CA GLY A 640 12.59 15.55 -7.23
C GLY A 640 13.61 15.73 -8.36
N ARG A 641 13.68 14.82 -9.33
CA ARG A 641 14.46 14.97 -10.57
C ARG A 641 13.66 14.41 -11.74
N THR A 642 13.67 15.09 -12.87
CA THR A 642 12.97 14.64 -14.08
C THR A 642 14.02 14.32 -15.13
N GLU A 643 14.10 13.06 -15.54
CA GLU A 643 14.86 12.65 -16.72
C GLU A 643 13.87 12.27 -17.82
N GLU A 644 14.01 12.91 -18.97
CA GLU A 644 13.13 12.77 -20.13
C GLU A 644 13.97 12.31 -21.33
N ALA A 645 13.47 11.32 -22.07
CA ALA A 645 14.04 10.87 -23.32
C ALA A 645 13.01 11.04 -24.45
N SER A 646 13.43 11.69 -25.54
CA SER A 646 12.64 11.88 -26.77
C SER A 646 13.53 11.56 -27.99
N GLY A 647 12.95 11.00 -29.05
CA GLY A 647 13.69 10.57 -30.25
C GLY A 647 14.31 9.16 -30.13
N VAL A 648 15.53 8.93 -30.65
CA VAL A 648 16.19 7.59 -30.68
C VAL A 648 17.05 7.35 -29.42
N GLN A 649 16.60 7.80 -28.26
CA GLN A 649 17.37 7.74 -27.01
C GLN A 649 16.90 6.60 -26.08
N GLN A 650 17.73 6.26 -25.08
CA GLN A 650 17.45 5.25 -24.07
C GLN A 650 17.35 5.88 -22.68
N ILE A 651 16.50 5.32 -21.82
CA ILE A 651 16.43 5.65 -20.40
C ILE A 651 17.34 4.69 -19.64
N ALA A 652 18.25 5.25 -18.85
CA ALA A 652 19.07 4.48 -17.92
C ALA A 652 18.23 4.05 -16.71
N ILE A 653 18.26 2.75 -16.41
CA ILE A 653 17.71 2.18 -15.19
C ILE A 653 18.85 1.95 -14.20
N GLU A 654 18.61 2.22 -12.93
CA GLU A 654 19.61 2.06 -11.88
C GLU A 654 20.02 0.60 -11.71
N PRO A 655 21.29 0.29 -11.34
CA PRO A 655 21.79 -1.09 -11.22
C PRO A 655 21.02 -1.99 -10.24
N ASP A 656 20.25 -1.39 -9.34
CA ASP A 656 19.43 -1.98 -8.28
C ASP A 656 17.92 -1.94 -8.57
N ALA A 657 17.53 -1.43 -9.75
CA ALA A 657 16.15 -1.20 -10.12
C ALA A 657 15.69 -2.03 -11.32
N LEU A 658 14.38 -2.25 -11.40
CA LEU A 658 13.67 -2.80 -12.54
C LEU A 658 12.69 -1.76 -13.10
N PRO A 659 12.49 -1.67 -14.43
CA PRO A 659 11.46 -0.81 -14.98
C PRO A 659 10.06 -1.33 -14.62
N CYS A 660 9.10 -0.44 -14.43
CA CYS A 660 7.68 -0.76 -14.36
C CYS A 660 6.83 0.25 -15.12
N ALA A 661 5.65 -0.16 -15.57
CA ALA A 661 4.72 0.71 -16.29
C ALA A 661 4.20 1.84 -15.38
N GLY A 662 4.27 3.07 -15.87
CA GLY A 662 3.63 4.25 -15.29
C GLY A 662 2.38 4.65 -16.04
N VAL A 663 2.20 5.95 -16.25
CA VAL A 663 1.11 6.47 -17.09
C VAL A 663 1.45 6.23 -18.56
N ILE A 664 0.56 5.50 -19.25
CA ILE A 664 0.64 5.28 -20.70
C ILE A 664 -0.43 6.15 -21.37
N SER A 665 0.01 7.09 -22.21
CA SER A 665 -0.84 8.02 -22.95
C SER A 665 -0.71 7.72 -24.44
N VAL A 666 -1.82 7.36 -25.07
CA VAL A 666 -1.89 7.07 -26.51
C VAL A 666 -2.71 8.16 -27.19
N GLU A 667 -2.09 8.90 -28.09
CA GLU A 667 -2.72 9.92 -28.92
C GLU A 667 -2.87 9.37 -30.35
N MET A 668 -4.10 9.40 -30.87
CA MET A 668 -4.41 8.90 -32.22
C MET A 668 -4.42 10.05 -33.23
N GLU A 669 -3.72 9.86 -34.34
CA GLU A 669 -3.75 10.80 -35.46
C GLU A 669 -5.01 10.61 -36.31
N GLY A 670 -5.83 11.66 -36.42
CA GLY A 670 -7.06 11.73 -37.20
C GLY A 670 -6.85 11.59 -38.70
#